data_AF-Q0TVD3-F1
#
_entry.id   AF-Q0TVD3-F1
#
_cell.length_a   1.000
_cell.length_b   1.000
_cell.length_c   1.000
_cell.angle_alpha   90.00
_cell.angle_beta   90.00
_cell.angle_gamma   90.00
#
_symmetry.space_group_name_H-M   'P 1'
#
loop_
_entity.id
_entity.type
_entity.pdbx_description
1 polymer ?
#
loop_
_entity_poly.entity_id
_entity_poly.type
_entity_poly.pdbx_seq_one_letter_code
_entity_poly.pdbx_strand_id
1 'polypeptide(L)'
;MSTTTSVNPLPLRQPAGYTTAHHNGGSGFKNPWPSYQASSVSTLLKARWSTPKNFVPVPADRLGLVEVRTPDFAAQADGLKATWFGHASFLVETSRQKGPSRGMRILLDPVWSSRVGPYGMVGPVRFTPPPCTLDELPEVDAVCISHDHYDHLDSDTLGKLNARNKLLRYFCALGVKAVLTGLRIGIRDEQVTEMDWWDGITLKDEHVGSVELICTPAQHRSGRAPWNFDGTLWCSWAIKEPGECGKRLFFAGDTGYCHVNSDAQFSHHDAPHPPCPAFKEVGELHGPFDLALLPAGCFKPRSILSGQHSSPEDSLAIHRDVRSKKSIAMHYGTFRGAYSAQYEPVTEPVERWRNGAEAEGLTWDDETGRSSPTQHVEARTTTTTHPAAMTKRKRADGAEEPVDAGLEDAPLAPPLRDEGAAKDATAAANDEEGWTVVGPKRRKKEGSSNHNHNHNHESSRSDAHRPGAGDKASKSREERRKERKLDRHYPAIEHSHHARLQSHVKMADLQSLALYLLADGNAPQWVSVRSRQSIQKVVMLMVPGLELGMFNGNVTLDADTDADAASSSEAPSSGEPADAISATTTTTTTAAAEGGAESKRVRISPDDFYPATLTPSRLPAAMLPLADMFDHVWPIKAPGEHRSGQYIRLHSPIHTMLTSQIPKTHDEKQMKKKGNHKGPTPQNSKHWDNKRTRVTEYIATLAEQQENEYVPHPAMFTTPESREAAIQRRNEAKQSADDGWIDTFVDSLEDGQVPEAEIEQGSVTAGRNVISVDCEMCKAENDQHVLTRVSLLGWDGEVVMDRLVKPDVAIKDYLTQYSGITAAMLEHVTTTLSDIQKELLRLVTPRTILVGHSLNSDLNALKLTHPFLVDTGILFPHPRGPPYKQSLKWLAQKYLHREVQKGSRGHDSVEDARTALDLVKQKCEKGPSWGTGDTNAESIFKRIGRTLRPKTNREYRAGAVIDWGEPNRGHGNQASVSIGCKSDDEVVDAIDTVLKGLAVGKDGTTVKVDFVWARLRELELARGWWDDAKTADVETMRQTAMQRIGLSREDTDVDAELKGPELGDAVSRTVKQIARVYESLPRCTALIVYSGTGDPREIRRLQAMQQQYRREYQTKNWDNLSVKWTDTEIQALSKACQAARNGVGFITVR
;
A
#
# COMPACT_ATOMS: atom_id res chain seq x y z
N MET A 1 14.20 -29.29 44.07
CA MET A 1 13.02 -29.91 44.74
C MET A 1 11.90 -29.93 43.72
N SER A 2 11.09 -30.99 43.67
CA SER A 2 10.04 -31.12 42.65
C SER A 2 8.83 -30.29 43.06
N THR A 3 8.51 -29.24 42.30
CA THR A 3 7.28 -28.47 42.48
C THR A 3 6.12 -29.28 41.89
N THR A 4 5.13 -29.62 42.71
CA THR A 4 4.02 -30.50 42.30
C THR A 4 2.81 -29.66 41.86
N THR A 5 2.97 -28.95 40.75
CA THR A 5 1.85 -28.25 40.10
C THR A 5 0.85 -29.29 39.58
N SER A 6 -0.41 -29.18 39.99
CA SER A 6 -1.49 -30.13 39.65
C SER A 6 -2.65 -29.42 38.93
N VAL A 7 -3.22 -30.10 37.94
CA VAL A 7 -4.37 -29.64 37.15
C VAL A 7 -5.46 -30.69 37.29
N ASN A 8 -6.59 -30.32 37.88
CA ASN A 8 -7.71 -31.24 38.14
C ASN A 8 -8.99 -30.69 37.50
N PRO A 9 -9.81 -31.50 36.82
CA PRO A 9 -11.06 -31.02 36.23
C PRO A 9 -12.07 -30.59 37.31
N LEU A 10 -12.83 -29.54 37.02
CA LEU A 10 -13.98 -29.10 37.81
C LEU A 10 -15.26 -29.83 37.33
N PRO A 11 -16.29 -29.94 38.18
CA PRO A 11 -17.61 -30.35 37.73
C PRO A 11 -18.15 -29.38 36.66
N LEU A 12 -18.56 -29.94 35.53
CA LEU A 12 -19.10 -29.21 34.38
C LEU A 12 -20.32 -28.36 34.78
N ARG A 13 -20.34 -27.08 34.40
CA ARG A 13 -21.45 -26.14 34.67
C ARG A 13 -21.87 -25.45 33.39
N GLN A 14 -23.05 -25.82 32.88
CA GLN A 14 -23.56 -25.36 31.59
C GLN A 14 -24.96 -24.74 31.73
N PRO A 15 -25.35 -23.83 30.81
CA PRO A 15 -26.69 -23.26 30.77
C PRO A 15 -27.79 -24.32 30.58
N ALA A 16 -28.99 -24.04 31.07
CA ALA A 16 -30.15 -24.87 30.80
C ALA A 16 -30.49 -24.86 29.30
N GLY A 17 -30.44 -26.02 28.65
CA GLY A 17 -30.62 -26.13 27.20
C GLY A 17 -29.34 -25.93 26.37
N TYR A 18 -28.16 -25.94 26.99
CA TYR A 18 -26.88 -25.95 26.27
C TYR A 18 -26.80 -27.11 25.26
N THR A 19 -26.19 -26.83 24.11
CA THR A 19 -25.94 -27.79 23.02
C THR A 19 -24.54 -27.59 22.48
N THR A 20 -23.94 -28.63 21.92
CA THR A 20 -22.64 -28.55 21.20
C THR A 20 -22.77 -27.93 19.81
N ALA A 21 -23.73 -27.02 19.60
CA ALA A 21 -24.05 -26.43 18.31
C ALA A 21 -22.93 -25.54 17.73
N HIS A 22 -21.91 -25.20 18.52
CA HIS A 22 -20.69 -24.53 18.05
C HIS A 22 -19.73 -25.48 17.32
N HIS A 23 -19.85 -26.80 17.49
CA HIS A 23 -19.18 -27.79 16.65
C HIS A 23 -19.89 -27.89 15.30
N ASN A 24 -19.14 -27.89 14.19
CA ASN A 24 -19.73 -27.88 12.85
C ASN A 24 -19.99 -29.27 12.24
N GLY A 25 -19.71 -30.35 12.98
CA GLY A 25 -19.84 -31.75 12.53
C GLY A 25 -18.58 -32.32 11.84
N GLY A 26 -17.58 -31.48 11.57
CA GLY A 26 -16.21 -31.88 11.23
C GLY A 26 -15.23 -31.45 12.32
N SER A 27 -13.96 -31.25 11.95
CA SER A 27 -12.89 -30.79 12.86
C SER A 27 -12.83 -29.26 13.01
N GLY A 28 -13.98 -28.59 13.09
CA GLY A 28 -14.05 -27.13 13.12
C GLY A 28 -15.31 -26.60 13.80
N PHE A 29 -15.32 -25.27 13.95
CA PHE A 29 -16.24 -24.57 14.83
C PHE A 29 -17.09 -23.53 14.09
N LYS A 30 -18.08 -22.96 14.76
CA LYS A 30 -18.96 -21.88 14.28
C LYS A 30 -19.62 -21.16 15.45
N ASN A 31 -20.02 -19.91 15.26
CA ASN A 31 -20.91 -19.24 16.21
C ASN A 31 -22.34 -19.78 16.05
N PRO A 32 -23.02 -20.24 17.13
CA PRO A 32 -24.37 -20.78 17.05
C PRO A 32 -25.47 -19.70 17.12
N TRP A 33 -25.14 -18.46 17.48
CA TRP A 33 -26.12 -17.41 17.80
C TRP A 33 -26.50 -16.52 16.61
N PRO A 34 -27.77 -16.04 16.50
CA PRO A 34 -28.20 -15.08 15.47
C PRO A 34 -27.49 -13.72 15.50
N SER A 35 -26.85 -13.39 16.63
CA SER A 35 -26.00 -12.21 16.83
C SER A 35 -24.70 -12.23 16.01
N TYR A 36 -24.36 -13.35 15.38
CA TYR A 36 -23.21 -13.49 14.48
C TYR A 36 -23.63 -13.57 13.01
N GLN A 37 -22.97 -12.78 12.14
CA GLN A 37 -23.06 -12.93 10.70
C GLN A 37 -21.69 -12.81 10.04
N ALA A 38 -21.34 -13.77 9.19
CA ALA A 38 -20.11 -13.72 8.41
C ALA A 38 -20.21 -12.67 7.29
N SER A 39 -19.18 -11.81 7.19
CA SER A 39 -19.10 -10.79 6.15
C SER A 39 -19.04 -11.40 4.75
N SER A 40 -20.04 -11.12 3.91
CA SER A 40 -20.07 -11.59 2.53
C SER A 40 -18.97 -10.91 1.68
N VAL A 41 -18.52 -11.60 0.63
CA VAL A 41 -17.61 -11.01 -0.38
C VAL A 41 -18.18 -9.71 -0.96
N SER A 42 -19.51 -9.61 -1.12
CA SER A 42 -20.17 -8.40 -1.59
C SER A 42 -20.13 -7.25 -0.58
N THR A 43 -20.18 -7.54 0.73
CA THR A 43 -20.08 -6.57 1.82
C THR A 43 -18.66 -6.00 1.91
N LEU A 44 -17.65 -6.89 1.88
CA LEU A 44 -16.23 -6.51 1.81
C LEU A 44 -15.92 -5.63 0.59
N LEU A 45 -16.53 -5.95 -0.55
CA LEU A 45 -16.36 -5.22 -1.79
C LEU A 45 -17.08 -3.85 -1.78
N LYS A 46 -18.28 -3.77 -1.19
CA LYS A 46 -19.01 -2.50 -0.99
C LYS A 46 -18.25 -1.56 -0.06
N ALA A 47 -17.91 -2.00 1.15
CA ALA A 47 -17.22 -1.15 2.15
C ALA A 47 -15.91 -0.54 1.61
N ARG A 48 -15.17 -1.28 0.77
CA ARG A 48 -13.97 -0.80 0.07
C ARG A 48 -14.19 0.44 -0.81
N TRP A 49 -15.43 0.68 -1.25
CA TRP A 49 -15.86 1.74 -2.15
C TRP A 49 -16.92 2.71 -1.58
N SER A 50 -17.64 2.36 -0.50
CA SER A 50 -18.75 3.17 0.04
C SER A 50 -18.47 3.87 1.38
N THR A 51 -17.57 3.33 2.21
CA THR A 51 -17.31 3.90 3.54
C THR A 51 -16.24 5.00 3.44
N PRO A 52 -16.48 6.24 3.94
CA PRO A 52 -15.47 7.29 4.00
C PRO A 52 -14.21 6.80 4.73
N LYS A 53 -13.06 6.90 4.06
CA LYS A 53 -11.78 6.49 4.62
C LYS A 53 -11.21 7.60 5.47
N ASN A 54 -11.80 7.77 6.65
CA ASN A 54 -11.31 8.68 7.69
C ASN A 54 -10.07 8.06 8.36
N PHE A 55 -9.00 7.91 7.57
CA PHE A 55 -7.70 7.50 8.07
C PHE A 55 -7.14 8.63 8.95
N VAL A 56 -7.32 8.49 10.26
CA VAL A 56 -6.62 9.33 11.23
C VAL A 56 -5.26 8.66 11.50
N PRO A 57 -4.13 9.33 11.22
CA PRO A 57 -2.81 8.81 11.55
C PRO A 57 -2.67 8.67 13.08
N VAL A 58 -1.68 7.90 13.51
CA VAL A 58 -1.24 7.96 14.90
C VAL A 58 -0.68 9.38 15.14
N PRO A 59 -1.15 10.15 16.14
CA PRO A 59 -0.65 11.50 16.40
C PRO A 59 0.87 11.50 16.60
N ALA A 60 1.57 12.41 15.92
CA ALA A 60 3.04 12.44 15.91
C ALA A 60 3.64 12.93 17.25
N ASP A 61 2.89 13.80 17.94
CA ASP A 61 3.10 14.22 19.33
C ASP A 61 2.71 13.13 20.36
N ARG A 62 2.10 12.03 19.90
CA ARG A 62 1.51 10.95 20.69
C ARG A 62 0.39 11.41 21.64
N LEU A 63 -0.14 12.61 21.43
CA LEU A 63 -1.21 13.18 22.25
C LEU A 63 -2.48 12.31 22.13
N GLY A 64 -3.10 11.99 23.27
CA GLY A 64 -4.28 11.11 23.31
C GLY A 64 -4.01 9.61 23.11
N LEU A 65 -2.74 9.19 22.93
CA LEU A 65 -2.39 7.77 23.01
C LEU A 65 -2.38 7.27 24.46
N VAL A 66 -2.36 5.95 24.62
CA VAL A 66 -2.13 5.30 25.91
C VAL A 66 -0.75 5.69 26.43
N GLU A 67 -0.71 6.24 27.64
CA GLU A 67 0.53 6.54 28.34
C GLU A 67 1.25 5.23 28.75
N VAL A 68 2.51 5.06 28.35
CA VAL A 68 3.30 3.87 28.68
C VAL A 68 3.99 4.10 30.02
N ARG A 69 3.63 3.30 31.02
CA ARG A 69 4.21 3.35 32.38
C ARG A 69 4.90 2.03 32.71
N THR A 70 6.13 2.09 33.20
CA THR A 70 6.85 0.92 33.72
C THR A 70 6.08 0.33 34.90
N PRO A 71 5.77 -0.98 34.92
CA PRO A 71 5.01 -1.58 36.03
C PRO A 71 5.87 -1.74 37.28
N ASP A 72 5.32 -1.36 38.44
CA ASP A 72 5.92 -1.70 39.73
C ASP A 72 5.42 -3.06 40.23
N PHE A 73 6.27 -4.09 40.10
CA PHE A 73 6.00 -5.43 40.61
C PHE A 73 6.36 -5.62 42.10
N ALA A 74 6.96 -4.63 42.76
CA ALA A 74 7.28 -4.64 44.18
C ALA A 74 6.10 -4.17 45.06
N ALA A 75 5.15 -3.42 44.49
CA ALA A 75 3.92 -2.96 45.16
C ALA A 75 2.96 -4.11 45.54
N GLN A 76 3.23 -4.75 46.68
CA GLN A 76 2.44 -5.87 47.20
C GLN A 76 1.25 -5.44 48.07
N ALA A 77 0.27 -4.75 47.46
CA ALA A 77 -1.09 -4.77 48.02
C ALA A 77 -1.63 -6.21 48.02
N ASP A 78 -2.42 -6.61 49.03
CA ASP A 78 -3.04 -7.94 49.08
C ASP A 78 -4.41 -7.91 48.38
N GLY A 79 -4.66 -8.88 47.49
CA GLY A 79 -5.86 -8.93 46.64
C GLY A 79 -5.57 -9.23 45.16
N LEU A 80 -6.64 -9.44 44.40
CA LEU A 80 -6.61 -9.62 42.94
C LEU A 80 -6.10 -8.36 42.22
N LYS A 81 -5.12 -8.51 41.33
CA LYS A 81 -4.54 -7.44 40.50
C LYS A 81 -4.56 -7.82 39.02
N ALA A 82 -4.62 -6.82 38.15
CA ALA A 82 -4.43 -6.98 36.71
C ALA A 82 -3.50 -5.86 36.20
N THR A 83 -2.39 -6.22 35.57
CA THR A 83 -1.44 -5.31 34.93
C THR A 83 -1.55 -5.43 33.42
N TRP A 84 -1.78 -4.32 32.72
CA TRP A 84 -1.94 -4.29 31.26
C TRP A 84 -0.61 -4.05 30.55
N PHE A 85 -0.32 -4.82 29.50
CA PHE A 85 0.90 -4.70 28.67
C PHE A 85 0.60 -4.20 27.24
N GLY A 86 -0.63 -3.73 27.01
CA GLY A 86 -1.14 -3.33 25.71
C GLY A 86 -1.95 -4.44 25.03
N HIS A 87 -2.81 -4.03 24.09
CA HIS A 87 -3.75 -4.89 23.36
C HIS A 87 -4.59 -5.76 24.30
N ALA A 88 -4.57 -7.09 24.18
CA ALA A 88 -5.23 -8.02 25.09
C ALA A 88 -4.29 -8.60 26.17
N SER A 89 -3.02 -8.20 26.21
CA SER A 89 -2.02 -8.82 27.10
C SER A 89 -2.13 -8.31 28.54
N PHE A 90 -2.44 -9.21 29.48
CA PHE A 90 -2.54 -8.91 30.91
C PHE A 90 -1.78 -9.91 31.77
N LEU A 91 -1.14 -9.45 32.85
CA LEU A 91 -0.74 -10.29 33.97
C LEU A 91 -1.77 -10.14 35.10
N VAL A 92 -2.43 -11.24 35.46
CA VAL A 92 -3.35 -11.32 36.59
C VAL A 92 -2.62 -11.97 37.77
N GLU A 93 -2.56 -11.28 38.91
CA GLU A 93 -2.06 -11.83 40.17
C GLU A 93 -3.25 -12.05 41.11
N THR A 94 -3.47 -13.28 41.53
CA THR A 94 -4.53 -13.62 42.50
C THR A 94 -4.16 -13.19 43.93
N SER A 95 -5.17 -13.07 44.80
CA SER A 95 -5.00 -12.79 46.23
C SER A 95 -4.14 -13.87 46.90
N ARG A 96 -3.28 -13.47 47.85
CA ARG A 96 -2.39 -14.42 48.53
C ARG A 96 -3.17 -15.35 49.45
N GLN A 97 -3.04 -16.65 49.23
CA GLN A 97 -3.66 -17.68 50.08
C GLN A 97 -2.83 -17.96 51.33
N LYS A 98 -3.43 -18.60 52.35
CA LYS A 98 -2.72 -18.94 53.60
C LYS A 98 -1.60 -19.96 53.35
N GLY A 99 -0.34 -19.56 53.53
CA GLY A 99 0.84 -20.41 53.36
C GLY A 99 1.78 -19.89 52.27
N PRO A 100 1.33 -19.82 51.00
CA PRO A 100 2.05 -19.21 49.88
C PRO A 100 2.65 -17.82 50.16
N SER A 101 3.81 -17.55 49.56
CA SER A 101 4.51 -16.25 49.68
C SER A 101 3.88 -15.16 48.82
N ARG A 102 3.26 -15.54 47.69
CA ARG A 102 2.51 -14.70 46.75
C ARG A 102 1.29 -15.47 46.24
N GLY A 103 0.40 -14.78 45.52
CA GLY A 103 -0.63 -15.44 44.72
C GLY A 103 -0.11 -15.98 43.39
N MET A 104 -0.96 -16.78 42.73
CA MET A 104 -0.78 -17.31 41.38
C MET A 104 -0.79 -16.15 40.36
N ARG A 105 0.15 -16.19 39.42
CA ARG A 105 0.37 -15.23 38.33
C ARG A 105 0.05 -15.86 36.98
N ILE A 106 -1.01 -15.35 36.36
CA ILE A 106 -1.59 -15.87 35.12
C ILE A 106 -1.43 -14.81 34.03
N LEU A 107 -0.79 -15.15 32.93
CA LEU A 107 -0.57 -14.25 31.80
C LEU A 107 -1.58 -14.56 30.69
N LEU A 108 -2.36 -13.56 30.28
CA LEU A 108 -3.44 -13.66 29.30
C LEU A 108 -2.97 -13.11 27.96
N ASP A 109 -3.21 -13.84 26.87
CA ASP A 109 -2.92 -13.46 25.47
C ASP A 109 -1.62 -12.65 25.29
N PRO A 110 -0.44 -13.21 25.65
CA PRO A 110 0.80 -12.44 25.73
C PRO A 110 1.43 -12.16 24.36
N VAL A 111 1.59 -10.88 24.05
CA VAL A 111 2.25 -10.40 22.83
C VAL A 111 3.21 -9.26 23.18
N TRP A 112 4.51 -9.49 22.94
CA TRP A 112 5.58 -8.50 23.06
C TRP A 112 6.16 -8.08 21.70
N SER A 113 5.91 -8.84 20.63
CA SER A 113 6.41 -8.52 19.29
C SER A 113 6.00 -7.11 18.81
N SER A 114 6.89 -6.49 18.02
CA SER A 114 6.66 -5.21 17.36
C SER A 114 5.76 -5.31 16.12
N ARG A 115 5.59 -6.52 15.57
CA ARG A 115 4.66 -6.84 14.49
C ARG A 115 3.96 -8.15 14.77
N VAL A 116 2.65 -8.19 14.54
CA VAL A 116 1.79 -9.38 14.71
C VAL A 116 1.44 -9.93 13.33
N GLY A 117 1.76 -11.20 13.08
CA GLY A 117 1.48 -11.89 11.82
C GLY A 117 2.49 -13.00 11.51
N PRO A 118 2.38 -13.68 10.34
CA PRO A 118 3.24 -14.80 9.99
C PRO A 118 4.72 -14.46 10.10
N TYR A 119 5.41 -15.19 10.98
CA TYR A 119 6.84 -15.06 11.29
C TYR A 119 7.28 -13.64 11.71
N GLY A 120 6.38 -12.79 12.19
CA GLY A 120 6.68 -11.39 12.55
C GLY A 120 7.06 -10.49 11.37
N MET A 121 6.96 -10.95 10.11
CA MET A 121 7.40 -10.21 8.92
C MET A 121 6.30 -9.41 8.24
N VAL A 122 5.05 -9.90 8.28
CA VAL A 122 3.90 -9.31 7.58
C VAL A 122 2.73 -9.20 8.54
N GLY A 123 2.09 -8.02 8.62
CA GLY A 123 0.92 -7.79 9.49
C GLY A 123 1.01 -6.45 10.25
N PRO A 124 0.01 -6.13 11.10
CA PRO A 124 -0.04 -4.89 11.88
C PRO A 124 1.22 -4.60 12.70
N VAL A 125 1.60 -3.32 12.75
CA VAL A 125 2.73 -2.82 13.55
C VAL A 125 2.21 -2.30 14.88
N ARG A 126 2.95 -2.57 15.95
CA ARG A 126 2.75 -1.99 17.28
C ARG A 126 3.08 -0.49 17.26
N PHE A 127 2.13 0.37 17.62
CA PHE A 127 2.37 1.82 17.74
C PHE A 127 2.59 2.30 19.18
N THR A 128 2.32 1.44 20.16
CA THR A 128 2.59 1.68 21.59
C THR A 128 3.48 0.55 22.12
N PRO A 129 4.74 0.83 22.52
CA PRO A 129 5.68 -0.21 22.97
C PRO A 129 5.14 -0.94 24.22
N PRO A 130 5.55 -2.20 24.46
CA PRO A 130 5.25 -2.86 25.73
C PRO A 130 5.90 -2.08 26.89
N PRO A 131 5.26 -2.02 28.08
CA PRO A 131 5.74 -1.19 29.19
C PRO A 131 6.98 -1.73 29.93
N CYS A 132 7.33 -2.99 29.68
CA CYS A 132 8.60 -3.61 30.08
C CYS A 132 8.98 -4.72 29.08
N THR A 133 10.20 -5.23 29.18
CA THR A 133 10.67 -6.43 28.47
C THR A 133 10.11 -7.72 29.09
N LEU A 134 10.31 -8.86 28.42
CA LEU A 134 9.92 -10.18 28.94
C LEU A 134 10.80 -10.67 30.10
N ASP A 135 12.04 -10.15 30.21
CA ASP A 135 12.96 -10.51 31.28
C ASP A 135 12.63 -9.78 32.59
N GLU A 136 12.11 -8.54 32.48
CA GLU A 136 11.61 -7.73 33.61
C GLU A 136 10.27 -8.22 34.16
N LEU A 137 9.54 -9.09 33.45
CA LEU A 137 8.33 -9.71 34.00
C LEU A 137 8.65 -10.49 35.28
N PRO A 138 7.75 -10.50 36.28
CA PRO A 138 7.83 -11.45 37.38
C PRO A 138 7.69 -12.90 36.88
N GLU A 139 7.99 -13.86 37.76
CA GLU A 139 7.69 -15.27 37.51
C GLU A 139 6.20 -15.47 37.18
N VAL A 140 5.93 -16.22 36.11
CA VAL A 140 4.59 -16.56 35.61
C VAL A 140 4.36 -18.06 35.83
N ASP A 141 3.17 -18.41 36.34
CA ASP A 141 2.81 -19.79 36.70
C ASP A 141 1.95 -20.45 35.60
N ALA A 142 1.12 -19.66 34.93
CA ALA A 142 0.23 -20.10 33.86
C ALA A 142 0.09 -19.06 32.74
N VAL A 143 -0.17 -19.54 31.52
CA VAL A 143 -0.60 -18.73 30.37
C VAL A 143 -1.99 -19.21 29.93
N CYS A 144 -2.92 -18.28 29.75
CA CYS A 144 -4.21 -18.56 29.11
C CYS A 144 -4.28 -17.90 27.74
N ILE A 145 -4.71 -18.65 26.73
CA ILE A 145 -4.89 -18.21 25.34
C ILE A 145 -6.38 -18.26 24.99
N SER A 146 -6.96 -17.16 24.54
CA SER A 146 -8.35 -17.09 24.09
C SER A 146 -8.56 -17.83 22.76
N HIS A 147 -7.70 -17.58 21.77
CA HIS A 147 -7.79 -18.14 20.42
C HIS A 147 -6.46 -17.98 19.65
N ASP A 148 -6.41 -18.39 18.39
CA ASP A 148 -5.16 -18.54 17.64
C ASP A 148 -4.72 -17.36 16.76
N HIS A 149 -5.37 -16.18 16.76
CA HIS A 149 -4.88 -15.05 15.95
C HIS A 149 -3.52 -14.53 16.42
N TYR A 150 -2.80 -13.84 15.52
CA TYR A 150 -1.40 -13.46 15.75
C TYR A 150 -1.19 -12.37 16.81
N ASP A 151 -2.22 -11.60 17.11
CA ASP A 151 -2.25 -10.54 18.13
C ASP A 151 -2.76 -11.00 19.50
N HIS A 152 -3.06 -12.30 19.63
CA HIS A 152 -3.37 -12.97 20.89
C HIS A 152 -2.42 -14.15 21.19
N LEU A 153 -1.86 -14.77 20.14
CA LEU A 153 -0.92 -15.89 20.20
C LEU A 153 0.37 -15.54 19.41
N ASP A 154 1.33 -14.93 20.09
CA ASP A 154 2.66 -14.60 19.57
C ASP A 154 3.70 -15.69 19.87
N SER A 155 4.22 -16.31 18.82
CA SER A 155 5.19 -17.40 18.92
C SER A 155 6.55 -16.98 19.51
N ASP A 156 7.02 -15.76 19.27
CA ASP A 156 8.30 -15.30 19.82
C ASP A 156 8.20 -15.08 21.33
N THR A 157 7.12 -14.41 21.76
CA THR A 157 6.78 -14.21 23.17
C THR A 157 6.64 -15.54 23.92
N LEU A 158 5.82 -16.46 23.40
CA LEU A 158 5.59 -17.76 24.04
C LEU A 158 6.87 -18.61 24.08
N GLY A 159 7.73 -18.53 23.05
CA GLY A 159 9.00 -19.23 23.03
C GLY A 159 9.98 -18.74 24.09
N LYS A 160 10.07 -17.41 24.30
CA LYS A 160 10.90 -16.80 25.34
C LYS A 160 10.37 -17.11 26.76
N LEU A 161 9.06 -17.03 26.97
CA LEU A 161 8.43 -17.44 28.24
C LEU A 161 8.71 -18.92 28.57
N ASN A 162 8.53 -19.82 27.60
CA ASN A 162 8.83 -21.24 27.76
C ASN A 162 10.33 -21.53 27.91
N ALA A 163 11.22 -20.68 27.38
CA ALA A 163 12.66 -20.78 27.62
C ALA A 163 13.01 -20.42 29.07
N ARG A 164 12.37 -19.39 29.62
CA ARG A 164 12.56 -18.89 30.99
C ARG A 164 11.97 -19.83 32.06
N ASN A 165 10.80 -20.43 31.82
CA ASN A 165 10.19 -21.41 32.73
C ASN A 165 9.69 -22.66 31.97
N LYS A 166 10.42 -23.78 32.13
CA LYS A 166 10.08 -25.09 31.50
C LYS A 166 8.94 -25.86 32.19
N LEU A 167 8.45 -25.35 33.31
CA LEU A 167 7.30 -25.89 34.06
C LEU A 167 6.00 -25.11 33.79
N LEU A 168 6.09 -24.00 33.03
CA LEU A 168 4.96 -23.14 32.68
C LEU A 168 3.81 -23.93 32.04
N ARG A 169 2.61 -23.73 32.58
CA ARG A 169 1.35 -24.34 32.11
C ARG A 169 0.69 -23.46 31.06
N TYR A 170 0.12 -24.06 30.03
CA TYR A 170 -0.66 -23.39 29.00
C TYR A 170 -2.10 -23.92 29.00
N PHE A 171 -3.07 -23.00 28.98
CA PHE A 171 -4.49 -23.28 28.88
C PHE A 171 -5.05 -22.60 27.64
N CYS A 172 -5.79 -23.34 26.81
CA CYS A 172 -6.29 -22.83 25.54
C CYS A 172 -7.62 -23.48 25.14
N ALA A 173 -8.35 -22.87 24.22
CA ALA A 173 -9.51 -23.48 23.58
C ALA A 173 -9.12 -24.73 22.75
N LEU A 174 -10.09 -25.61 22.46
CA LEU A 174 -9.89 -26.82 21.64
C LEU A 174 -9.16 -26.56 20.32
N GLY A 175 -8.21 -27.44 19.98
CA GLY A 175 -7.45 -27.39 18.73
C GLY A 175 -6.30 -26.38 18.73
N VAL A 176 -6.34 -25.35 19.58
CA VAL A 176 -5.23 -24.38 19.75
C VAL A 176 -3.98 -25.09 20.32
N LYS A 177 -4.15 -26.20 21.04
CA LYS A 177 -3.03 -27.04 21.51
C LYS A 177 -2.15 -27.55 20.37
N ALA A 178 -2.73 -27.98 19.25
CA ALA A 178 -1.99 -28.40 18.06
C ALA A 178 -1.22 -27.24 17.40
N VAL A 179 -1.71 -26.01 17.53
CA VAL A 179 -0.97 -24.80 17.12
C VAL A 179 0.22 -24.58 18.04
N LEU A 180 0.01 -24.56 19.37
CA LEU A 180 1.05 -24.28 20.37
C LEU A 180 2.23 -25.28 20.29
N THR A 181 1.95 -26.58 20.18
CA THR A 181 3.00 -27.61 20.01
C THR A 181 3.60 -27.59 18.59
N GLY A 182 2.78 -27.29 17.58
CA GLY A 182 3.21 -27.17 16.18
C GLY A 182 4.14 -26.00 15.87
N LEU A 183 4.18 -24.96 16.71
CA LEU A 183 5.04 -23.78 16.54
C LEU A 183 6.56 -24.06 16.68
N ARG A 184 6.97 -25.26 17.15
CA ARG A 184 8.38 -25.66 17.37
C ARG A 184 9.18 -24.77 18.34
N ILE A 185 8.48 -24.03 19.20
CA ILE A 185 9.07 -23.16 20.26
C ILE A 185 9.34 -23.91 21.59
N GLY A 186 9.41 -25.24 21.52
CA GLY A 186 9.73 -26.12 22.66
C GLY A 186 8.62 -26.26 23.71
N ILE A 187 7.41 -25.79 23.47
CA ILE A 187 6.23 -26.08 24.32
C ILE A 187 5.86 -27.54 24.08
N ARG A 188 5.84 -28.34 25.15
CA ARG A 188 5.59 -29.79 25.10
C ARG A 188 4.11 -30.10 25.29
N ASP A 189 3.66 -31.24 24.79
CA ASP A 189 2.25 -31.64 24.83
C ASP A 189 1.69 -31.67 26.26
N GLU A 190 2.47 -32.22 27.19
CA GLU A 190 2.11 -32.32 28.60
C GLU A 190 1.95 -30.97 29.29
N GLN A 191 2.54 -29.88 28.76
CA GLN A 191 2.42 -28.51 29.29
C GLN A 191 1.08 -27.86 28.91
N VAL A 192 0.38 -28.36 27.89
CA VAL A 192 -0.81 -27.73 27.31
C VAL A 192 -2.08 -28.51 27.67
N THR A 193 -3.03 -27.81 28.27
CA THR A 193 -4.38 -28.27 28.57
C THR A 193 -5.37 -27.54 27.66
N GLU A 194 -5.99 -28.28 26.74
CA GLU A 194 -7.08 -27.74 25.90
C GLU A 194 -8.45 -27.98 26.52
N MET A 195 -9.39 -27.07 26.27
CA MET A 195 -10.69 -27.01 26.95
C MET A 195 -11.79 -26.57 25.97
N ASP A 196 -12.95 -27.23 26.00
CA ASP A 196 -14.16 -26.77 25.29
C ASP A 196 -14.88 -25.69 26.12
N TRP A 197 -15.91 -25.08 25.54
CA TRP A 197 -16.79 -24.17 26.28
C TRP A 197 -17.46 -24.87 27.47
N TRP A 198 -17.41 -24.17 28.60
CA TRP A 198 -17.87 -24.56 29.93
C TRP A 198 -17.01 -25.60 30.67
N ASP A 199 -15.94 -26.11 30.04
CA ASP A 199 -14.94 -26.89 30.77
C ASP A 199 -14.25 -26.01 31.81
N GLY A 200 -13.98 -26.59 32.98
CA GLY A 200 -13.28 -25.94 34.07
C GLY A 200 -12.19 -26.82 34.64
N ILE A 201 -11.11 -26.21 35.12
CA ILE A 201 -10.05 -26.88 35.88
C ILE A 201 -9.71 -26.10 37.16
N THR A 202 -9.19 -26.80 38.16
CA THR A 202 -8.45 -26.22 39.28
C THR A 202 -6.97 -26.42 39.03
N LEU A 203 -6.22 -25.33 38.87
CA LEU A 203 -4.78 -25.30 38.91
C LEU A 203 -4.33 -25.07 40.35
N LYS A 204 -3.48 -25.95 40.88
CA LYS A 204 -2.95 -25.84 42.25
C LYS A 204 -1.45 -26.08 42.26
N ASP A 205 -0.74 -25.18 42.94
CA ASP A 205 0.68 -25.27 43.22
C ASP A 205 0.96 -25.00 44.71
N GLU A 206 1.94 -25.69 45.28
CA GLU A 206 2.22 -25.64 46.72
C GLU A 206 2.83 -24.31 47.18
N HIS A 207 3.47 -23.56 46.28
CA HIS A 207 4.18 -22.32 46.61
C HIS A 207 3.37 -21.05 46.37
N VAL A 208 2.39 -21.10 45.46
CA VAL A 208 1.61 -19.92 44.99
C VAL A 208 0.09 -20.05 45.16
N GLY A 209 -0.40 -21.23 45.58
CA GLY A 209 -1.81 -21.47 45.90
C GLY A 209 -2.61 -22.12 44.77
N SER A 210 -3.92 -21.86 44.72
CA SER A 210 -4.82 -22.49 43.75
C SER A 210 -5.82 -21.53 43.12
N VAL A 211 -6.17 -21.78 41.86
CA VAL A 211 -7.13 -20.98 41.08
C VAL A 211 -7.98 -21.90 40.21
N GLU A 212 -9.24 -21.54 40.02
CA GLU A 212 -10.14 -22.15 39.06
C GLU A 212 -10.06 -21.38 37.73
N LEU A 213 -9.84 -22.09 36.62
CA LEU A 213 -9.90 -21.54 35.26
C LEU A 213 -11.05 -22.22 34.53
N ILE A 214 -11.97 -21.45 33.98
CA ILE A 214 -13.11 -21.95 33.19
C ILE A 214 -13.04 -21.32 31.80
N CYS A 215 -13.04 -22.19 30.78
CA CYS A 215 -13.14 -21.80 29.38
C CYS A 215 -14.61 -21.46 29.10
N THR A 216 -14.92 -20.21 28.83
CA THR A 216 -16.30 -19.74 28.60
C THR A 216 -16.51 -19.31 27.15
N PRO A 217 -17.75 -19.26 26.62
CA PRO A 217 -17.96 -18.90 25.23
C PRO A 217 -17.53 -17.47 24.87
N ALA A 218 -17.22 -17.26 23.60
CA ALA A 218 -17.03 -15.95 23.00
C ALA A 218 -17.61 -15.96 21.59
N GLN A 219 -18.07 -14.81 21.09
CA GLN A 219 -18.48 -14.65 19.69
C GLN A 219 -17.32 -14.08 18.87
N HIS A 220 -16.46 -14.96 18.36
CA HIS A 220 -15.31 -14.58 17.53
C HIS A 220 -15.08 -15.63 16.42
N ARG A 221 -13.86 -15.80 15.92
CA ARG A 221 -13.44 -16.84 14.97
C ARG A 221 -11.92 -17.07 15.05
N SER A 222 -11.43 -18.15 14.44
CA SER A 222 -10.00 -18.48 14.43
C SER A 222 -9.39 -18.44 13.03
N GLY A 223 -8.06 -18.40 12.93
CA GLY A 223 -7.32 -18.71 11.71
C GLY A 223 -6.00 -17.98 11.52
N ARG A 224 -4.89 -18.73 11.51
CA ARG A 224 -3.54 -18.21 11.18
C ARG A 224 -3.17 -18.24 9.69
N ALA A 225 -3.93 -18.95 8.85
CA ALA A 225 -3.66 -19.06 7.41
C ALA A 225 -4.92 -18.77 6.58
N PRO A 226 -4.81 -18.21 5.35
CA PRO A 226 -5.95 -17.82 4.52
C PRO A 226 -6.95 -18.93 4.13
N TRP A 227 -6.63 -20.19 4.41
CA TRP A 227 -7.42 -21.38 4.12
C TRP A 227 -7.77 -22.20 5.39
N ASN A 228 -7.42 -21.71 6.58
CA ASN A 228 -7.64 -22.41 7.85
C ASN A 228 -8.38 -21.50 8.85
N PHE A 229 -9.49 -20.91 8.41
CA PHE A 229 -10.40 -20.20 9.31
C PHE A 229 -11.34 -21.20 9.99
N ASP A 230 -11.75 -20.88 11.22
CA ASP A 230 -12.70 -21.65 12.04
C ASP A 230 -12.27 -23.11 12.36
N GLY A 231 -10.98 -23.43 12.20
CA GLY A 231 -10.40 -24.76 12.46
C GLY A 231 -9.95 -25.00 13.91
N THR A 232 -9.88 -23.95 14.73
CA THR A 232 -9.65 -24.02 16.19
C THR A 232 -10.74 -23.26 16.92
N LEU A 233 -11.00 -23.58 18.19
CA LEU A 233 -12.00 -22.90 18.99
C LEU A 233 -11.46 -21.54 19.50
N TRP A 234 -12.35 -20.64 19.84
CA TRP A 234 -12.09 -19.36 20.50
C TRP A 234 -12.90 -19.29 21.80
N CYS A 235 -12.35 -18.71 22.87
CA CYS A 235 -13.01 -18.62 24.16
C CYS A 235 -12.74 -17.31 24.91
N SER A 236 -13.58 -17.06 25.89
CA SER A 236 -13.30 -16.18 27.02
C SER A 236 -12.84 -17.02 28.22
N TRP A 237 -12.29 -16.38 29.26
CA TRP A 237 -11.83 -17.06 30.47
C TRP A 237 -12.48 -16.46 31.72
N ALA A 238 -13.11 -17.31 32.53
CA ALA A 238 -13.49 -16.97 33.90
C ALA A 238 -12.43 -17.53 34.87
N ILE A 239 -11.75 -16.63 35.58
CA ILE A 239 -10.68 -16.92 36.53
C ILE A 239 -11.22 -16.67 37.93
N LYS A 240 -11.27 -17.70 38.78
CA LYS A 240 -11.89 -17.60 40.10
C LYS A 240 -10.93 -18.11 41.17
N GLU A 241 -10.73 -17.31 42.21
CA GLU A 241 -10.14 -17.83 43.45
C GLU A 241 -11.12 -18.84 44.10
N PRO A 242 -10.61 -19.93 44.68
CA PRO A 242 -11.44 -20.95 45.30
C PRO A 242 -12.11 -20.46 46.59
N GLY A 243 -13.32 -20.96 46.84
CA GLY A 243 -14.15 -20.59 47.99
C GLY A 243 -15.16 -19.48 47.69
N GLU A 244 -16.20 -19.38 48.52
CA GLU A 244 -17.36 -18.51 48.25
C GLU A 244 -17.01 -17.01 48.19
N CYS A 245 -16.08 -16.58 49.05
CA CYS A 245 -15.59 -15.20 49.13
C CYS A 245 -14.38 -14.90 48.20
N GLY A 246 -13.97 -15.86 47.36
CA GLY A 246 -12.83 -15.69 46.45
C GLY A 246 -13.12 -14.67 45.34
N LYS A 247 -12.11 -13.89 44.95
CA LYS A 247 -12.22 -12.91 43.87
C LYS A 247 -12.39 -13.59 42.51
N ARG A 248 -13.12 -12.92 41.61
CA ARG A 248 -13.44 -13.44 40.28
C ARG A 248 -13.11 -12.42 39.20
N LEU A 249 -12.39 -12.85 38.17
CA LEU A 249 -12.07 -12.08 36.97
C LEU A 249 -12.69 -12.73 35.73
N PHE A 250 -13.25 -11.92 34.85
CA PHE A 250 -13.63 -12.33 33.49
C PHE A 250 -12.69 -11.71 32.47
N PHE A 251 -12.21 -12.49 31.51
CA PHE A 251 -11.40 -12.02 30.39
C PHE A 251 -12.10 -12.43 29.09
N ALA A 252 -12.61 -11.45 28.34
CA ALA A 252 -13.47 -11.73 27.19
C ALA A 252 -12.74 -12.27 25.96
N GLY A 253 -11.39 -12.22 25.92
CA GLY A 253 -10.65 -12.26 24.66
C GLY A 253 -11.02 -11.04 23.79
N ASP A 254 -10.86 -11.15 22.47
CA ASP A 254 -11.61 -10.30 21.55
C ASP A 254 -12.92 -10.99 21.15
N THR A 255 -14.00 -10.22 21.09
CA THR A 255 -15.32 -10.79 20.89
C THR A 255 -16.31 -9.74 20.40
N GLY A 256 -17.29 -10.16 19.60
CA GLY A 256 -18.45 -9.36 19.21
C GLY A 256 -19.62 -9.57 20.18
N TYR A 257 -20.55 -8.61 20.20
CA TYR A 257 -21.77 -8.71 21.00
C TYR A 257 -23.02 -8.88 20.13
N CYS A 258 -23.15 -8.07 19.07
CA CYS A 258 -24.22 -8.20 18.09
C CYS A 258 -23.80 -7.63 16.73
N HIS A 259 -24.11 -8.35 15.64
CA HIS A 259 -23.88 -7.87 14.29
C HIS A 259 -24.83 -6.71 13.90
N VAL A 260 -24.28 -5.71 13.22
CA VAL A 260 -25.02 -4.59 12.60
C VAL A 260 -24.73 -4.51 11.10
N ASN A 261 -25.70 -4.06 10.32
CA ASN A 261 -25.64 -4.05 8.84
C ASN A 261 -25.07 -2.75 8.25
N SER A 262 -24.86 -1.72 9.06
CA SER A 262 -24.45 -0.37 8.62
C SER A 262 -23.35 0.20 9.51
N ASP A 263 -22.41 0.95 8.90
CA ASP A 263 -21.39 1.69 9.63
C ASP A 263 -21.96 2.88 10.43
N ALA A 264 -23.21 3.25 10.18
CA ALA A 264 -23.96 4.25 10.96
C ALA A 264 -24.65 3.67 12.21
N GLN A 265 -24.62 2.34 12.42
CA GLN A 265 -25.12 1.68 13.63
C GLN A 265 -23.95 1.56 14.62
N PHE A 266 -23.86 2.51 15.54
CA PHE A 266 -22.68 2.69 16.37
C PHE A 266 -22.57 1.66 17.50
N SER A 267 -23.68 1.11 17.98
CA SER A 267 -23.80 0.08 19.02
C SER A 267 -24.80 -1.03 18.63
N HIS A 268 -24.94 -2.06 19.46
CA HIS A 268 -25.95 -3.10 19.33
C HIS A 268 -27.41 -2.63 19.49
N HIS A 269 -27.68 -1.44 20.04
CA HIS A 269 -29.07 -0.98 20.26
C HIS A 269 -29.88 -0.85 18.95
N ASP A 270 -29.20 -0.60 17.84
CA ASP A 270 -29.80 -0.50 16.51
C ASP A 270 -29.84 -1.85 15.75
N ALA A 271 -29.41 -2.96 16.36
CA ALA A 271 -29.21 -4.24 15.67
C ALA A 271 -30.54 -4.91 15.27
N PRO A 272 -30.57 -5.65 14.15
CA PRO A 272 -31.78 -6.36 13.68
C PRO A 272 -32.08 -7.65 14.46
N HIS A 273 -31.20 -8.05 15.38
CA HIS A 273 -31.19 -9.34 16.07
C HIS A 273 -30.86 -9.10 17.56
N PRO A 274 -31.29 -9.99 18.48
CA PRO A 274 -30.87 -9.90 19.87
C PRO A 274 -29.35 -10.10 20.02
N PRO A 275 -28.73 -9.56 21.08
CA PRO A 275 -27.31 -9.76 21.35
C PRO A 275 -26.98 -11.20 21.74
N CYS A 276 -25.68 -11.52 21.75
CA CYS A 276 -25.17 -12.84 22.11
C CYS A 276 -25.57 -13.21 23.57
N PRO A 277 -26.36 -14.27 23.79
CA PRO A 277 -26.86 -14.63 25.13
C PRO A 277 -25.76 -15.15 26.06
N ALA A 278 -24.62 -15.61 25.52
CA ALA A 278 -23.59 -16.29 26.28
C ALA A 278 -22.97 -15.43 27.39
N PHE A 279 -22.87 -14.11 27.21
CA PHE A 279 -22.32 -13.23 28.25
C PHE A 279 -23.21 -13.19 29.50
N LYS A 280 -24.53 -13.18 29.30
CA LYS A 280 -25.51 -13.25 30.37
C LYS A 280 -25.50 -14.61 31.07
N GLU A 281 -25.39 -15.69 30.29
CA GLU A 281 -25.21 -17.06 30.81
C GLU A 281 -23.94 -17.18 31.67
N VAL A 282 -22.82 -16.58 31.25
CA VAL A 282 -21.56 -16.52 32.02
C VAL A 282 -21.76 -15.72 33.33
N GLY A 283 -22.46 -14.59 33.30
CA GLY A 283 -22.80 -13.81 34.48
C GLY A 283 -23.74 -14.51 35.45
N GLU A 284 -24.61 -15.38 34.95
CA GLU A 284 -25.54 -16.20 35.74
C GLU A 284 -24.85 -17.40 36.40
N LEU A 285 -23.92 -18.07 35.71
CA LEU A 285 -23.27 -19.30 36.18
C LEU A 285 -21.98 -19.06 37.00
N HIS A 286 -21.21 -18.03 36.64
CA HIS A 286 -19.87 -17.77 37.20
C HIS A 286 -19.76 -16.40 37.90
N GLY A 287 -20.60 -15.45 37.52
CA GLY A 287 -20.67 -14.12 38.14
C GLY A 287 -21.29 -14.11 39.56
N PRO A 288 -21.45 -12.92 40.16
CA PRO A 288 -20.92 -11.63 39.68
C PRO A 288 -19.37 -11.62 39.74
N PHE A 289 -18.74 -10.92 38.81
CA PHE A 289 -17.28 -10.76 38.77
C PHE A 289 -16.84 -9.52 39.55
N ASP A 290 -15.65 -9.55 40.15
CA ASP A 290 -15.05 -8.35 40.75
C ASP A 290 -14.38 -7.46 39.69
N LEU A 291 -13.86 -8.06 38.60
CA LEU A 291 -13.24 -7.36 37.49
C LEU A 291 -13.53 -8.07 36.15
N ALA A 292 -13.78 -7.32 35.08
CA ALA A 292 -13.87 -7.86 33.72
C ALA A 292 -12.98 -7.07 32.73
N LEU A 293 -12.21 -7.79 31.92
CA LEU A 293 -11.31 -7.25 30.90
C LEU A 293 -11.99 -7.41 29.54
N LEU A 294 -12.35 -6.29 28.89
CA LEU A 294 -13.34 -6.26 27.80
C LEU A 294 -12.81 -5.49 26.57
N PRO A 295 -12.95 -6.01 25.33
CA PRO A 295 -12.38 -5.40 24.13
C PRO A 295 -13.12 -4.12 23.73
N ALA A 296 -12.37 -3.09 23.32
CA ALA A 296 -12.91 -1.77 22.95
C ALA A 296 -12.36 -1.22 21.63
N GLY A 297 -11.43 -1.93 20.97
CA GLY A 297 -10.79 -1.52 19.71
C GLY A 297 -10.89 -2.59 18.61
N CYS A 298 -10.51 -2.21 17.40
CA CYS A 298 -10.67 -2.97 16.15
C CYS A 298 -12.14 -3.25 15.76
N PHE A 299 -13.06 -2.33 16.08
CA PHE A 299 -14.50 -2.49 15.84
C PHE A 299 -15.01 -1.82 14.55
N LYS A 300 -14.21 -0.96 13.89
CA LYS A 300 -14.56 -0.35 12.59
C LYS A 300 -13.94 -1.07 11.39
N PRO A 301 -14.66 -1.21 10.25
CA PRO A 301 -16.01 -0.72 9.98
C PRO A 301 -17.07 -1.68 10.59
N ARG A 302 -18.10 -1.12 11.23
CA ARG A 302 -19.08 -1.86 12.04
C ARG A 302 -19.87 -2.87 11.21
N SER A 303 -20.21 -2.54 9.97
CA SER A 303 -20.90 -3.44 9.02
C SER A 303 -20.11 -4.69 8.62
N ILE A 304 -18.82 -4.78 8.99
CA ILE A 304 -17.95 -5.93 8.73
C ILE A 304 -17.54 -6.61 10.05
N LEU A 305 -17.17 -5.81 11.06
CA LEU A 305 -16.49 -6.30 12.26
C LEU A 305 -17.38 -6.51 13.47
N SER A 306 -18.58 -5.92 13.55
CA SER A 306 -19.50 -6.04 14.71
C SER A 306 -19.85 -7.47 15.14
N GLY A 307 -19.84 -8.42 14.21
CA GLY A 307 -20.04 -9.84 14.54
C GLY A 307 -18.87 -10.46 15.32
N GLN A 308 -17.68 -9.86 15.29
CA GLN A 308 -16.41 -10.41 15.80
C GLN A 308 -15.71 -9.52 16.82
N HIS A 309 -15.92 -8.20 16.77
CA HIS A 309 -15.34 -7.22 17.69
C HIS A 309 -16.42 -6.23 18.17
N SER A 310 -16.57 -6.14 19.48
CA SER A 310 -17.48 -5.25 20.20
C SER A 310 -17.01 -3.80 20.08
N SER A 311 -17.95 -2.86 19.93
CA SER A 311 -17.64 -1.45 20.20
C SER A 311 -17.52 -1.23 21.72
N PRO A 312 -17.04 -0.05 22.16
CA PRO A 312 -17.03 0.29 23.57
C PRO A 312 -18.41 0.13 24.25
N GLU A 313 -19.50 0.53 23.60
CA GLU A 313 -20.87 0.42 24.14
C GLU A 313 -21.37 -1.04 24.17
N ASP A 314 -21.00 -1.85 23.19
CA ASP A 314 -21.26 -3.29 23.21
C ASP A 314 -20.56 -3.94 24.42
N SER A 315 -19.33 -3.53 24.72
CA SER A 315 -18.59 -4.05 25.88
C SER A 315 -19.11 -3.51 27.22
N LEU A 316 -19.79 -2.37 27.27
CA LEU A 316 -20.51 -1.91 28.47
C LEU A 316 -21.77 -2.77 28.73
N ALA A 317 -22.46 -3.19 27.66
CA ALA A 317 -23.52 -4.20 27.78
C ALA A 317 -22.96 -5.56 28.25
N ILE A 318 -21.80 -6.00 27.74
CA ILE A 318 -21.11 -7.20 28.26
C ILE A 318 -20.77 -7.05 29.76
N HIS A 319 -20.28 -5.89 30.22
CA HIS A 319 -20.02 -5.63 31.64
C HIS A 319 -21.26 -5.89 32.53
N ARG A 320 -22.44 -5.44 32.09
CA ARG A 320 -23.73 -5.68 32.76
C ARG A 320 -24.15 -7.15 32.70
N ASP A 321 -24.07 -7.77 31.51
CA ASP A 321 -24.49 -9.16 31.29
C ASP A 321 -23.65 -10.15 32.12
N VAL A 322 -22.32 -9.98 32.17
CA VAL A 322 -21.46 -10.80 33.05
C VAL A 322 -21.58 -10.42 34.53
N ARG A 323 -22.30 -9.33 34.86
CA ARG A 323 -22.49 -8.80 36.22
C ARG A 323 -21.16 -8.46 36.89
N SER A 324 -20.29 -7.74 36.18
CA SER A 324 -19.01 -7.29 36.75
C SER A 324 -19.22 -6.06 37.65
N LYS A 325 -18.45 -5.95 38.73
CA LYS A 325 -18.39 -4.74 39.58
C LYS A 325 -17.48 -3.67 39.00
N LYS A 326 -16.39 -4.08 38.33
CA LYS A 326 -15.46 -3.18 37.65
C LYS A 326 -15.11 -3.72 36.26
N SER A 327 -14.82 -2.85 35.31
CA SER A 327 -14.30 -3.25 33.99
C SER A 327 -13.13 -2.39 33.51
N ILE A 328 -12.20 -3.01 32.79
CA ILE A 328 -11.09 -2.34 32.10
C ILE A 328 -11.22 -2.62 30.60
N ALA A 329 -11.19 -1.57 29.80
CA ALA A 329 -11.13 -1.67 28.34
C ALA A 329 -9.77 -2.20 27.87
N MET A 330 -9.77 -3.03 26.84
CA MET A 330 -8.57 -3.61 26.23
C MET A 330 -8.73 -3.76 24.71
N HIS A 331 -7.79 -4.45 24.03
CA HIS A 331 -7.82 -4.66 22.57
C HIS A 331 -7.78 -3.34 21.75
N TYR A 332 -7.25 -2.27 22.34
CA TYR A 332 -7.07 -0.96 21.70
C TYR A 332 -5.66 -0.40 22.00
N GLY A 333 -5.31 0.71 21.35
CA GLY A 333 -4.18 1.54 21.74
C GLY A 333 -2.79 0.91 21.55
N THR A 334 -2.68 -0.25 20.88
CA THR A 334 -1.42 -0.98 20.68
C THR A 334 -1.23 -1.45 19.23
N PHE A 335 -2.22 -2.15 18.68
CA PHE A 335 -2.30 -2.52 17.26
C PHE A 335 -3.59 -1.95 16.64
N ARG A 336 -3.64 -1.86 15.31
CA ARG A 336 -4.89 -1.68 14.54
C ARG A 336 -5.02 -2.81 13.55
N GLY A 337 -6.13 -3.54 13.60
CA GLY A 337 -6.45 -4.61 12.65
C GLY A 337 -6.45 -4.13 11.20
N ALA A 338 -6.25 -5.04 10.25
CA ALA A 338 -6.04 -4.69 8.83
C ALA A 338 -7.19 -3.88 8.19
N TYR A 339 -8.41 -4.03 8.69
CA TYR A 339 -9.55 -3.19 8.32
C TYR A 339 -9.59 -1.88 9.13
N SER A 340 -9.60 -1.97 10.46
CA SER A 340 -9.74 -0.84 11.38
C SER A 340 -8.64 0.21 11.24
N ALA A 341 -7.44 -0.17 10.81
CA ALA A 341 -6.37 0.75 10.42
C ALA A 341 -6.79 1.83 9.39
N GLN A 342 -7.88 1.63 8.62
CA GLN A 342 -8.40 2.58 7.62
C GLN A 342 -9.60 3.43 8.09
N TYR A 343 -10.21 3.10 9.24
CA TYR A 343 -11.51 3.67 9.67
C TYR A 343 -11.58 4.05 11.16
N GLU A 344 -10.65 3.57 11.98
CA GLU A 344 -10.63 3.75 13.44
C GLU A 344 -9.49 4.71 13.84
N PRO A 345 -9.81 5.91 14.34
CA PRO A 345 -8.89 6.76 15.07
C PRO A 345 -8.44 6.06 16.35
N VAL A 346 -7.15 6.14 16.65
CA VAL A 346 -6.56 5.46 17.82
C VAL A 346 -7.04 6.01 19.18
N THR A 347 -7.63 7.20 19.19
CA THR A 347 -8.23 7.86 20.37
C THR A 347 -9.69 7.47 20.61
N GLU A 348 -10.44 7.10 19.55
CA GLU A 348 -11.88 6.87 19.61
C GLU A 348 -12.31 5.76 20.62
N PRO A 349 -11.58 4.62 20.75
CA PRO A 349 -11.92 3.59 21.74
C PRO A 349 -12.09 4.12 23.18
N VAL A 350 -11.17 4.98 23.64
CA VAL A 350 -11.18 5.52 25.00
C VAL A 350 -12.26 6.58 25.18
N GLU A 351 -12.38 7.46 24.19
CA GLU A 351 -13.41 8.51 24.16
C GLU A 351 -14.82 7.91 24.24
N ARG A 352 -15.10 6.88 23.43
CA ARG A 352 -16.39 6.21 23.42
C ARG A 352 -16.62 5.30 24.62
N TRP A 353 -15.58 4.68 25.18
CA TRP A 353 -15.70 3.93 26.44
C TRP A 353 -16.13 4.85 27.59
N ARG A 354 -15.58 6.07 27.65
CA ARG A 354 -15.99 7.09 28.62
C ARG A 354 -17.42 7.58 28.38
N ASN A 355 -17.69 8.09 27.18
CA ASN A 355 -18.99 8.69 26.85
C ASN A 355 -20.12 7.66 26.98
N GLY A 356 -19.86 6.39 26.64
CA GLY A 356 -20.77 5.28 26.85
C GLY A 356 -21.02 5.01 28.34
N ALA A 357 -19.97 4.94 29.16
CA ALA A 357 -20.12 4.68 30.60
C ALA A 357 -20.95 5.79 31.29
N GLU A 358 -20.66 7.06 30.98
CA GLU A 358 -21.41 8.21 31.48
C GLU A 358 -22.88 8.16 31.03
N ALA A 359 -23.16 7.83 29.77
CA ALA A 359 -24.53 7.66 29.26
C ALA A 359 -25.28 6.47 29.88
N GLU A 360 -24.54 5.44 30.31
CA GLU A 360 -25.05 4.25 30.99
C GLU A 360 -25.25 4.43 32.51
N GLY A 361 -24.86 5.59 33.06
CA GLY A 361 -24.91 5.88 34.50
C GLY A 361 -23.81 5.19 35.31
N LEU A 362 -22.75 4.70 34.65
CA LEU A 362 -21.59 4.07 35.27
C LEU A 362 -20.51 5.10 35.58
N THR A 363 -19.85 4.95 36.72
CA THR A 363 -18.83 5.88 37.20
C THR A 363 -17.47 5.55 36.58
N TRP A 364 -16.91 6.50 35.81
CA TRP A 364 -15.56 6.38 35.27
C TRP A 364 -14.51 6.26 36.40
N ASP A 365 -13.45 5.48 36.17
CA ASP A 365 -12.39 5.07 37.12
C ASP A 365 -12.87 4.20 38.31
N ASP A 366 -14.10 4.39 38.81
CA ASP A 366 -14.67 3.58 39.88
C ASP A 366 -15.32 2.28 39.40
N GLU A 367 -16.20 2.31 38.41
CA GLU A 367 -16.87 1.12 37.83
C GLU A 367 -16.28 0.76 36.46
N THR A 368 -15.86 1.75 35.68
CA THR A 368 -15.18 1.55 34.39
C THR A 368 -13.79 2.21 34.41
N GLY A 369 -12.77 1.41 34.67
CA GLY A 369 -11.40 1.86 34.90
C GLY A 369 -10.67 2.35 33.63
N ARG A 370 -9.90 3.44 33.77
CA ARG A 370 -8.82 3.79 32.84
C ARG A 370 -7.69 2.76 32.93
N SER A 371 -6.89 2.67 31.87
CA SER A 371 -5.66 1.87 31.81
C SER A 371 -4.51 2.46 32.64
N SER A 372 -4.70 2.54 33.97
CA SER A 372 -3.99 3.37 34.97
C SER A 372 -4.33 4.86 34.90
N PRO A 373 -4.63 5.46 36.07
CA PRO A 373 -3.59 6.15 36.83
C PRO A 373 -3.77 6.01 38.35
N THR A 374 -2.72 5.62 39.06
CA THR A 374 -2.66 5.80 40.53
C THR A 374 -1.77 6.97 40.88
N GLN A 375 -2.33 7.96 41.56
CA GLN A 375 -1.61 8.73 42.57
C GLN A 375 -2.20 8.41 43.94
N HIS A 376 -1.34 8.31 44.93
CA HIS A 376 -1.74 8.15 46.32
C HIS A 376 -2.50 9.39 46.81
N VAL A 377 -3.69 9.18 47.38
CA VAL A 377 -4.29 10.19 48.27
C VAL A 377 -3.77 9.93 49.67
N GLU A 378 -2.86 10.78 50.15
CA GLU A 378 -2.47 10.78 51.55
C GLU A 378 -3.67 11.15 52.44
N ALA A 379 -3.84 10.40 53.53
CA ALA A 379 -4.91 10.67 54.49
C ALA A 379 -4.63 11.97 55.27
N ARG A 380 -5.51 12.97 55.11
CA ARG A 380 -5.54 14.14 56.01
C ARG A 380 -6.72 14.05 56.96
N THR A 381 -6.41 13.85 58.23
CA THR A 381 -7.35 13.85 59.35
C THR A 381 -7.89 15.25 59.64
N THR A 382 -9.22 15.40 59.72
CA THR A 382 -9.88 16.40 60.59
C THR A 382 -11.35 16.04 60.84
N THR A 383 -11.58 15.39 61.98
CA THR A 383 -12.62 15.69 62.99
C THR A 383 -13.92 16.41 62.60
N THR A 384 -15.03 15.68 62.83
CA THR A 384 -16.22 16.10 63.61
C THR A 384 -17.16 17.18 63.02
N THR A 385 -18.38 16.77 62.61
CA THR A 385 -19.64 17.02 63.39
C THR A 385 -20.88 16.35 62.75
N HIS A 386 -21.63 15.58 63.54
CA HIS A 386 -23.09 15.40 63.39
C HIS A 386 -23.80 16.67 63.92
N PRO A 387 -25.09 16.97 63.60
CA PRO A 387 -26.22 16.05 63.38
C PRO A 387 -27.00 16.39 62.07
N ALA A 388 -28.25 15.99 61.78
CA ALA A 388 -29.29 15.35 62.59
C ALA A 388 -30.25 14.43 61.80
N ALA A 389 -31.11 13.74 62.55
CA ALA A 389 -32.25 12.95 62.11
C ALA A 389 -33.49 13.81 61.76
N MET A 390 -34.35 13.34 60.85
CA MET A 390 -35.72 12.94 61.22
C MET A 390 -36.44 12.11 60.13
N THR A 391 -37.17 11.10 60.59
CA THR A 391 -38.12 10.29 59.81
C THR A 391 -39.55 10.84 59.93
N LYS A 392 -40.47 10.31 59.09
CA LYS A 392 -41.96 10.34 59.14
C LYS A 392 -42.62 11.37 58.19
N ARG A 393 -43.82 11.13 57.61
CA ARG A 393 -44.70 9.93 57.40
C ARG A 393 -45.92 10.38 56.58
N LYS A 394 -46.65 9.43 55.96
CA LYS A 394 -48.09 9.48 55.58
C LYS A 394 -48.46 10.49 54.45
N ARG A 395 -49.54 10.33 53.68
CA ARG A 395 -50.67 9.37 53.57
C ARG A 395 -51.03 9.26 52.04
N ALA A 396 -51.46 8.11 51.48
CA ALA A 396 -52.84 7.56 51.42
C ALA A 396 -53.83 8.47 50.64
N ASP A 397 -54.80 8.01 49.83
CA ASP A 397 -55.59 6.75 49.79
C ASP A 397 -56.10 6.37 48.35
N GLY A 398 -56.70 5.17 48.18
CA GLY A 398 -57.50 4.71 47.01
C GLY A 398 -56.96 3.44 46.33
N ALA A 399 -57.50 2.21 46.46
CA ALA A 399 -58.86 1.66 46.18
C ALA A 399 -59.20 1.69 44.67
N GLU A 400 -59.64 0.63 43.97
CA GLU A 400 -60.05 -0.77 44.28
C GLU A 400 -59.88 -1.67 43.00
N GLU A 401 -59.78 -2.99 43.13
CA GLU A 401 -60.01 -3.99 42.03
C GLU A 401 -61.46 -4.56 42.13
N PRO A 402 -61.90 -5.68 41.48
CA PRO A 402 -61.40 -6.49 40.34
C PRO A 402 -62.51 -6.86 39.30
N VAL A 403 -62.21 -7.71 38.30
CA VAL A 403 -63.01 -8.92 37.92
C VAL A 403 -62.24 -9.85 36.95
N ASP A 404 -62.64 -11.13 36.92
CA ASP A 404 -61.93 -12.32 36.37
C ASP A 404 -62.83 -13.17 35.42
N ALA A 405 -62.27 -14.26 34.86
CA ALA A 405 -62.85 -15.38 34.08
C ALA A 405 -62.97 -15.23 32.54
N GLY A 406 -62.76 -16.27 31.72
CA GLY A 406 -62.26 -17.65 31.98
C GLY A 406 -62.50 -18.64 30.82
N LEU A 407 -61.73 -19.75 30.80
CA LEU A 407 -61.93 -21.10 30.17
C LEU A 407 -62.31 -21.22 28.66
N GLU A 408 -61.48 -21.88 27.82
CA GLU A 408 -61.45 -23.32 27.40
C GLU A 408 -62.33 -23.67 26.17
N ASP A 409 -61.77 -24.28 25.11
CA ASP A 409 -61.93 -25.72 24.74
C ASP A 409 -61.36 -26.07 23.34
N ALA A 410 -61.16 -27.37 23.05
CA ALA A 410 -60.67 -27.95 21.78
C ALA A 410 -61.86 -28.52 20.91
N PRO A 411 -61.78 -29.47 19.92
CA PRO A 411 -60.65 -30.26 19.37
C PRO A 411 -60.67 -30.69 17.85
N LEU A 412 -59.67 -31.51 17.44
CA LEU A 412 -59.65 -32.61 16.41
C LEU A 412 -59.68 -32.39 14.85
N ALA A 413 -58.50 -32.57 14.23
CA ALA A 413 -58.03 -33.48 13.13
C ALA A 413 -59.00 -34.37 12.25
N PRO A 414 -58.53 -35.12 11.19
CA PRO A 414 -57.30 -35.13 10.34
C PRO A 414 -57.68 -34.96 8.82
N PRO A 415 -57.35 -35.81 7.78
CA PRO A 415 -56.16 -36.59 7.34
C PRO A 415 -55.67 -36.31 5.86
N LEU A 416 -54.37 -36.22 5.53
CA LEU A 416 -53.36 -37.23 5.05
C LEU A 416 -53.28 -37.59 3.53
N ARG A 417 -52.01 -37.88 3.09
CA ARG A 417 -51.51 -38.69 1.93
C ARG A 417 -51.45 -38.08 0.51
N ASP A 418 -50.51 -38.45 -0.39
CA ASP A 418 -49.11 -38.95 -0.24
C ASP A 418 -48.32 -38.92 -1.58
N GLU A 419 -46.98 -39.02 -1.52
CA GLU A 419 -45.95 -39.51 -2.49
C GLU A 419 -45.92 -39.14 -4.02
N GLY A 420 -44.71 -39.22 -4.64
CA GLY A 420 -44.63 -39.72 -6.04
C GLY A 420 -43.54 -39.30 -7.05
N ALA A 421 -42.24 -39.38 -6.73
CA ALA A 421 -41.09 -39.72 -7.62
C ALA A 421 -41.00 -39.30 -9.14
N ALA A 422 -40.02 -38.42 -9.43
CA ALA A 422 -38.77 -38.66 -10.20
C ALA A 422 -38.69 -39.10 -11.71
N LYS A 423 -37.71 -38.44 -12.40
CA LYS A 423 -36.65 -38.95 -13.33
C LYS A 423 -36.68 -38.71 -14.86
N ASP A 424 -35.46 -38.37 -15.34
CA ASP A 424 -34.78 -38.60 -16.64
C ASP A 424 -35.41 -38.07 -17.96
N ALA A 425 -34.70 -37.82 -19.07
CA ALA A 425 -33.33 -37.42 -19.44
C ALA A 425 -33.24 -37.49 -21.00
N THR A 426 -32.13 -37.03 -21.63
CA THR A 426 -31.77 -37.18 -23.07
C THR A 426 -32.54 -36.32 -24.11
N ALA A 427 -32.09 -36.12 -25.36
CA ALA A 427 -30.74 -35.78 -25.89
C ALA A 427 -30.83 -35.37 -27.40
N ALA A 428 -29.93 -34.48 -27.84
CA ALA A 428 -29.29 -34.39 -29.17
C ALA A 428 -30.07 -34.07 -30.50
N ALA A 429 -29.43 -33.16 -31.27
CA ALA A 429 -29.12 -33.23 -32.72
C ALA A 429 -30.09 -32.69 -33.82
N ASN A 430 -29.68 -31.53 -34.38
CA ASN A 430 -29.25 -31.30 -35.78
C ASN A 430 -30.21 -31.03 -36.97
N ASP A 431 -29.55 -30.43 -37.99
CA ASP A 431 -29.88 -30.17 -39.40
C ASP A 431 -30.88 -29.04 -39.72
N GLU A 432 -30.81 -28.31 -40.86
CA GLU A 432 -29.74 -27.67 -41.69
C GLU A 432 -30.47 -27.05 -42.91
N GLU A 433 -29.84 -26.09 -43.61
CA GLU A 433 -30.30 -25.42 -44.85
C GLU A 433 -31.66 -24.65 -44.82
N GLY A 434 -31.90 -23.61 -45.64
CA GLY A 434 -31.03 -22.90 -46.59
C GLY A 434 -31.82 -21.88 -47.44
N TRP A 435 -31.11 -21.21 -48.36
CA TRP A 435 -31.57 -20.32 -49.44
C TRP A 435 -31.76 -18.80 -49.18
N THR A 436 -31.23 -18.06 -50.15
CA THR A 436 -31.25 -16.59 -50.34
C THR A 436 -32.08 -16.25 -51.59
N VAL A 437 -32.39 -14.97 -51.83
CA VAL A 437 -32.21 -14.27 -53.14
C VAL A 437 -32.82 -12.84 -53.14
N VAL A 438 -31.95 -11.86 -53.43
CA VAL A 438 -32.09 -10.64 -54.28
C VAL A 438 -33.38 -9.74 -54.20
N GLY A 439 -33.18 -8.43 -54.04
CA GLY A 439 -34.23 -7.38 -54.14
C GLY A 439 -34.40 -6.75 -55.55
N PRO A 440 -35.06 -5.58 -55.67
CA PRO A 440 -34.38 -4.46 -56.36
C PRO A 440 -34.69 -3.04 -55.82
N LYS A 441 -34.03 -2.02 -56.40
CA LYS A 441 -34.03 -0.59 -56.01
C LYS A 441 -34.84 0.34 -56.95
N ARG A 442 -35.04 1.59 -56.49
CA ARG A 442 -35.45 2.85 -57.21
C ARG A 442 -36.99 3.08 -57.27
N ARG A 443 -37.54 4.32 -57.33
CA ARG A 443 -36.97 5.67 -57.61
C ARG A 443 -37.85 6.83 -57.05
N LYS A 444 -37.24 8.05 -56.96
CA LYS A 444 -37.79 9.39 -56.60
C LYS A 444 -39.19 9.79 -57.13
N LYS A 445 -39.94 10.61 -56.35
CA LYS A 445 -40.33 12.04 -56.61
C LYS A 445 -41.08 12.62 -55.38
N GLU A 446 -40.68 13.77 -54.80
CA GLU A 446 -41.06 15.19 -55.09
C GLU A 446 -42.45 15.64 -54.59
N GLY A 447 -42.49 16.72 -53.77
CA GLY A 447 -43.55 17.75 -53.85
C GLY A 447 -44.30 18.17 -52.56
N SER A 448 -44.13 19.44 -52.16
CA SER A 448 -45.04 20.26 -51.32
C SER A 448 -45.25 19.85 -49.84
N SER A 449 -45.59 20.71 -48.87
CA SER A 449 -45.27 22.07 -48.40
C SER A 449 -46.39 22.50 -47.43
N ASN A 450 -46.16 23.54 -46.61
CA ASN A 450 -47.08 24.11 -45.60
C ASN A 450 -47.36 23.25 -44.34
N HIS A 451 -47.56 23.82 -43.14
CA HIS A 451 -47.34 25.21 -42.71
C HIS A 451 -46.90 25.29 -41.24
N ASN A 452 -46.41 26.46 -40.85
CA ASN A 452 -45.86 26.76 -39.53
C ASN A 452 -46.96 27.27 -38.59
N HIS A 453 -46.90 26.97 -37.28
CA HIS A 453 -47.34 27.93 -36.27
C HIS A 453 -46.48 27.85 -35.01
N ASN A 454 -46.08 29.04 -34.57
CA ASN A 454 -45.23 29.32 -33.42
C ASN A 454 -45.93 30.42 -32.63
N HIS A 455 -45.91 30.38 -31.29
CA HIS A 455 -46.17 31.56 -30.48
C HIS A 455 -45.30 31.58 -29.22
N ASN A 456 -44.58 32.68 -29.06
CA ASN A 456 -43.75 33.01 -27.90
C ASN A 456 -44.61 33.56 -26.75
N HIS A 457 -44.01 33.70 -25.56
CA HIS A 457 -43.92 35.03 -24.96
C HIS A 457 -42.64 35.23 -24.13
N GLU A 458 -42.14 36.47 -24.11
CA GLU A 458 -40.87 36.91 -23.51
C GLU A 458 -41.06 37.64 -22.17
N SER A 459 -39.99 37.68 -21.36
CA SER A 459 -39.42 38.87 -20.67
C SER A 459 -38.25 38.42 -19.76
N SER A 460 -37.34 39.25 -19.24
CA SER A 460 -36.67 40.50 -19.68
C SER A 460 -35.54 40.79 -18.66
N ARG A 461 -34.49 41.53 -19.05
CA ARG A 461 -33.43 42.24 -18.26
C ARG A 461 -32.07 42.11 -18.99
N SER A 462 -31.17 43.09 -19.09
CA SER A 462 -31.14 44.55 -18.92
C SER A 462 -29.65 44.93 -19.01
N ASP A 463 -29.22 45.64 -20.05
CA ASP A 463 -27.82 46.02 -20.27
C ASP A 463 -27.32 47.11 -19.30
N ALA A 464 -26.02 47.09 -19.00
CA ALA A 464 -25.29 48.22 -18.42
C ALA A 464 -23.92 48.40 -19.12
N HIS A 465 -23.65 49.62 -19.57
CA HIS A 465 -22.48 50.02 -20.38
C HIS A 465 -21.16 50.14 -19.58
N ARG A 466 -20.01 49.92 -20.27
CA ARG A 466 -18.87 50.87 -20.35
C ARG A 466 -17.93 50.53 -21.54
N PRO A 467 -17.05 51.45 -22.01
CA PRO A 467 -16.84 51.62 -23.46
C PRO A 467 -15.39 51.53 -23.97
N GLY A 468 -15.26 51.40 -25.30
CA GLY A 468 -14.20 52.06 -26.09
C GLY A 468 -13.02 51.21 -26.58
N ALA A 469 -13.06 50.76 -27.85
CA ALA A 469 -11.89 50.68 -28.74
C ALA A 469 -12.28 50.26 -30.18
N GLY A 470 -11.93 51.08 -31.18
CA GLY A 470 -11.64 50.65 -32.56
C GLY A 470 -12.82 50.38 -33.51
N ASP A 471 -12.89 51.16 -34.59
CA ASP A 471 -13.77 50.90 -35.74
C ASP A 471 -13.58 49.49 -36.32
N LYS A 472 -14.66 48.71 -36.33
CA LYS A 472 -14.81 47.53 -37.22
C LYS A 472 -16.18 47.61 -37.88
N ALA A 473 -16.17 47.75 -39.20
CA ALA A 473 -17.38 47.85 -40.02
C ALA A 473 -18.40 46.75 -39.68
N SER A 474 -19.68 47.11 -39.59
CA SER A 474 -20.71 46.17 -39.17
C SER A 474 -20.93 45.06 -40.22
N LYS A 475 -20.36 43.87 -39.95
CA LYS A 475 -20.54 42.68 -40.81
C LYS A 475 -22.01 42.43 -41.11
N SER A 476 -22.31 42.22 -42.39
CA SER A 476 -23.67 41.98 -42.88
C SER A 476 -24.31 40.73 -42.26
N ARG A 477 -25.64 40.63 -42.32
CA ARG A 477 -26.40 39.47 -41.84
C ARG A 477 -26.00 38.17 -42.54
N GLU A 478 -25.53 38.24 -43.78
CA GLU A 478 -25.06 37.06 -44.52
C GLU A 478 -23.63 36.67 -44.11
N GLU A 479 -22.73 37.63 -43.93
CA GLU A 479 -21.38 37.37 -43.39
C GLU A 479 -21.44 36.79 -41.98
N ARG A 480 -22.27 37.35 -41.09
CA ARG A 480 -22.54 36.76 -39.75
C ARG A 480 -23.09 35.33 -39.83
N ARG A 481 -23.82 34.98 -40.91
CA ARG A 481 -24.36 33.63 -41.13
C ARG A 481 -23.32 32.67 -41.75
N LYS A 482 -22.40 33.18 -42.58
CA LYS A 482 -21.23 32.43 -43.10
C LYS A 482 -20.22 32.18 -41.98
N GLU A 483 -19.92 33.20 -41.18
CA GLU A 483 -19.05 33.15 -40.00
C GLU A 483 -19.57 32.13 -38.97
N ARG A 484 -20.86 32.22 -38.58
CA ARG A 484 -21.50 31.21 -37.70
C ARG A 484 -21.55 29.79 -38.30
N LYS A 485 -21.43 29.61 -39.63
CA LYS A 485 -21.32 28.29 -40.27
C LYS A 485 -19.89 27.76 -40.26
N LEU A 486 -18.91 28.63 -40.47
CA LEU A 486 -17.48 28.33 -40.36
C LEU A 486 -17.13 27.95 -38.91
N ASP A 487 -17.57 28.75 -37.94
CA ASP A 487 -17.40 28.54 -36.50
C ASP A 487 -18.00 27.21 -36.01
N ARG A 488 -19.22 26.87 -36.46
CA ARG A 488 -19.85 25.57 -36.20
C ARG A 488 -19.14 24.36 -36.81
N HIS A 489 -18.18 24.56 -37.71
CA HIS A 489 -17.49 23.47 -38.41
C HIS A 489 -15.97 23.46 -38.16
N TYR A 490 -15.40 24.51 -37.58
CA TYR A 490 -14.01 24.51 -37.12
C TYR A 490 -13.81 23.48 -36.00
N PRO A 491 -12.66 22.80 -35.93
CA PRO A 491 -12.35 21.93 -34.81
C PRO A 491 -12.15 22.72 -33.51
N ALA A 492 -12.66 22.17 -32.42
CA ALA A 492 -12.54 22.72 -31.07
C ALA A 492 -12.46 21.58 -30.05
N ILE A 493 -11.78 21.80 -28.93
CA ILE A 493 -11.73 20.88 -27.79
C ILE A 493 -12.21 21.66 -26.58
N GLU A 494 -13.36 21.27 -26.03
CA GLU A 494 -14.07 22.01 -24.98
C GLU A 494 -14.29 21.10 -23.77
N HIS A 495 -14.39 21.66 -22.56
CA HIS A 495 -14.81 20.87 -21.40
C HIS A 495 -16.21 20.28 -21.62
N SER A 496 -16.39 18.98 -21.33
CA SER A 496 -17.68 18.33 -21.52
C SER A 496 -18.63 18.70 -20.38
N HIS A 497 -19.72 19.43 -20.67
CA HIS A 497 -20.75 19.78 -19.68
C HIS A 497 -21.46 18.58 -19.01
N HIS A 498 -21.25 17.36 -19.53
CA HIS A 498 -21.76 16.12 -18.93
C HIS A 498 -20.68 15.32 -18.17
N ALA A 499 -19.43 15.78 -18.16
CA ALA A 499 -18.37 15.15 -17.38
C ALA A 499 -18.60 15.36 -15.88
N ARG A 500 -18.62 14.24 -15.13
CA ARG A 500 -18.53 14.26 -13.66
C ARG A 500 -17.13 13.82 -13.26
N LEU A 501 -16.21 14.77 -13.15
CA LEU A 501 -14.84 14.49 -12.71
C LEU A 501 -14.84 14.08 -11.24
N GLN A 502 -14.32 12.88 -10.97
CA GLN A 502 -14.12 12.31 -9.62
C GLN A 502 -12.66 12.41 -9.17
N SER A 503 -11.79 12.92 -10.03
CA SER A 503 -10.37 13.19 -9.78
C SER A 503 -9.84 14.15 -10.86
N HIS A 504 -8.69 14.77 -10.59
CA HIS A 504 -7.85 15.42 -11.60
C HIS A 504 -7.68 14.57 -12.88
N VAL A 505 -7.49 15.23 -14.02
CA VAL A 505 -7.21 14.58 -15.32
C VAL A 505 -5.86 13.88 -15.26
N LYS A 506 -5.78 12.59 -15.57
CA LYS A 506 -4.51 11.84 -15.48
C LYS A 506 -3.67 12.08 -16.72
N MET A 507 -2.34 11.95 -16.61
CA MET A 507 -1.47 12.00 -17.78
C MET A 507 -1.85 10.99 -18.88
N ALA A 508 -2.32 9.80 -18.50
CA ALA A 508 -2.82 8.78 -19.44
C ALA A 508 -4.10 9.22 -20.18
N ASP A 509 -4.89 10.15 -19.61
CA ASP A 509 -6.08 10.71 -20.24
C ASP A 509 -5.69 11.74 -21.33
N LEU A 510 -4.61 12.51 -21.13
CA LEU A 510 -4.00 13.35 -22.18
C LEU A 510 -3.42 12.51 -23.32
N GLN A 511 -2.68 11.44 -23.01
CA GLN A 511 -2.19 10.49 -24.02
C GLN A 511 -3.35 9.90 -24.83
N SER A 512 -4.44 9.53 -24.14
CA SER A 512 -5.65 9.00 -24.76
C SER A 512 -6.34 10.03 -25.65
N LEU A 513 -6.35 11.32 -25.29
CA LEU A 513 -6.82 12.41 -26.14
C LEU A 513 -5.95 12.52 -27.42
N ALA A 514 -4.62 12.54 -27.33
CA ALA A 514 -3.75 12.62 -28.51
C ALA A 514 -3.95 11.41 -29.45
N LEU A 515 -4.04 10.20 -28.89
CA LEU A 515 -4.37 8.98 -29.64
C LEU A 515 -5.79 8.99 -30.21
N TYR A 516 -6.76 9.62 -29.55
CA TYR A 516 -8.10 9.82 -30.11
C TYR A 516 -8.06 10.81 -31.27
N LEU A 517 -7.33 11.92 -31.17
CA LEU A 517 -7.25 12.91 -32.24
C LEU A 517 -6.63 12.35 -33.53
N LEU A 518 -5.52 11.59 -33.42
CA LEU A 518 -4.75 11.16 -34.60
C LEU A 518 -4.90 9.68 -34.99
N ALA A 519 -5.28 8.80 -34.06
CA ALA A 519 -5.19 7.34 -34.19
C ALA A 519 -6.47 6.62 -33.69
N ASP A 520 -6.31 5.39 -33.18
CA ASP A 520 -7.35 4.47 -32.71
C ASP A 520 -7.68 4.64 -31.20
N GLY A 521 -7.40 5.80 -30.61
CA GLY A 521 -7.75 6.08 -29.22
C GLY A 521 -9.27 6.09 -28.97
N ASN A 522 -9.66 5.84 -27.73
CA ASN A 522 -11.06 5.96 -27.28
C ASN A 522 -11.43 7.42 -27.04
N ALA A 523 -12.71 7.78 -27.22
CA ALA A 523 -13.19 9.14 -26.93
C ALA A 523 -13.04 9.45 -25.41
N PRO A 524 -12.29 10.50 -25.03
CA PRO A 524 -12.22 10.93 -23.64
C PRO A 524 -13.60 11.40 -23.16
N GLN A 525 -13.90 11.15 -21.89
CA GLN A 525 -15.20 11.52 -21.30
C GLN A 525 -15.22 12.94 -20.70
N TRP A 526 -14.04 13.53 -20.48
CA TRP A 526 -13.84 14.81 -19.79
C TRP A 526 -13.77 16.03 -20.73
N VAL A 527 -13.54 15.80 -22.04
CA VAL A 527 -13.62 16.84 -23.08
C VAL A 527 -14.49 16.39 -24.25
N SER A 528 -15.18 17.35 -24.84
CA SER A 528 -15.90 17.23 -26.11
C SER A 528 -14.98 17.67 -27.25
N VAL A 529 -14.90 16.89 -28.34
CA VAL A 529 -14.09 17.22 -29.52
C VAL A 529 -15.01 17.48 -30.71
N ARG A 530 -15.15 18.76 -31.08
CA ARG A 530 -15.90 19.20 -32.26
C ARG A 530 -15.06 18.97 -33.52
N SER A 531 -15.70 18.51 -34.60
CA SER A 531 -15.06 18.29 -35.91
C SER A 531 -13.72 17.53 -35.87
N ARG A 532 -13.60 16.46 -35.06
CA ARG A 532 -12.38 15.62 -34.92
C ARG A 532 -11.64 15.35 -36.24
N GLN A 533 -12.36 14.99 -37.30
CA GLN A 533 -11.78 14.68 -38.62
C GLN A 533 -11.07 15.85 -39.32
N SER A 534 -11.29 17.09 -38.87
CA SER A 534 -10.62 18.28 -39.34
C SER A 534 -9.25 18.50 -38.68
N ILE A 535 -9.01 17.94 -37.49
CA ILE A 535 -7.74 18.07 -36.76
C ILE A 535 -6.67 17.24 -37.49
N GLN A 536 -5.66 17.92 -38.03
CA GLN A 536 -4.65 17.29 -38.88
C GLN A 536 -3.40 16.91 -38.09
N LYS A 537 -2.97 17.78 -37.17
CA LYS A 537 -1.76 17.65 -36.36
C LYS A 537 -2.06 17.78 -34.86
N VAL A 538 -1.19 17.20 -34.04
CA VAL A 538 -1.17 17.42 -32.58
C VAL A 538 0.27 17.72 -32.16
N VAL A 539 0.45 18.80 -31.38
CA VAL A 539 1.71 19.14 -30.71
C VAL A 539 1.51 18.94 -29.21
N MET A 540 2.35 18.11 -28.61
CA MET A 540 2.42 17.90 -27.16
C MET A 540 3.72 18.52 -26.64
N LEU A 541 3.60 19.53 -25.79
CA LEU A 541 4.73 20.27 -25.23
C LEU A 541 4.80 20.03 -23.73
N MET A 542 5.86 19.33 -23.29
CA MET A 542 6.14 19.13 -21.88
C MET A 542 6.91 20.33 -21.33
N VAL A 543 6.45 20.89 -20.21
CA VAL A 543 7.05 22.08 -19.55
C VAL A 543 7.16 21.82 -18.04
N PRO A 544 8.12 20.98 -17.60
CA PRO A 544 8.37 20.75 -16.18
C PRO A 544 8.87 22.05 -15.51
N GLY A 545 8.62 22.16 -14.20
CA GLY A 545 8.81 23.42 -13.44
C GLY A 545 7.56 24.31 -13.38
N LEU A 546 6.62 24.18 -14.33
CA LEU A 546 5.34 24.88 -14.32
C LEU A 546 4.34 24.17 -13.39
N GLU A 547 3.65 24.92 -12.52
CA GLU A 547 2.70 24.31 -11.57
C GLU A 547 1.48 25.19 -11.26
N LEU A 548 0.46 24.56 -10.65
CA LEU A 548 -0.82 25.18 -10.31
C LEU A 548 -0.68 26.34 -9.31
N GLY A 549 0.33 26.28 -8.44
CA GLY A 549 0.64 27.30 -7.43
C GLY A 549 0.90 28.70 -8.00
N MET A 550 1.39 28.77 -9.24
CA MET A 550 1.64 30.02 -9.95
C MET A 550 0.35 30.73 -10.43
N PHE A 551 -0.77 30.00 -10.52
CA PHE A 551 -2.06 30.52 -10.98
C PHE A 551 -2.95 30.98 -9.83
N ASN A 552 -2.88 30.29 -8.69
CA ASN A 552 -3.68 30.61 -7.50
C ASN A 552 -2.97 31.56 -6.51
N GLY A 553 -1.65 31.77 -6.68
CA GLY A 553 -0.85 32.68 -5.86
C GLY A 553 0.00 32.01 -4.77
N ASN A 554 -0.04 30.68 -4.64
CA ASN A 554 0.82 29.94 -3.70
C ASN A 554 2.32 30.01 -4.07
N VAL A 555 2.65 30.43 -5.30
CA VAL A 555 4.02 30.69 -5.77
C VAL A 555 4.10 32.14 -6.22
N THR A 556 4.93 32.94 -5.56
CA THR A 556 5.15 34.36 -5.88
C THR A 556 6.04 34.53 -7.12
N LEU A 557 5.55 35.31 -8.09
CA LEU A 557 6.22 35.64 -9.36
C LEU A 557 6.41 37.15 -9.59
N ASP A 558 5.62 37.98 -8.90
CA ASP A 558 5.70 39.44 -8.98
C ASP A 558 6.49 39.95 -7.75
N ALA A 559 7.02 41.18 -7.79
CA ALA A 559 7.61 41.82 -6.61
C ALA A 559 6.51 42.19 -5.60
N ASP A 560 6.74 41.95 -4.31
CA ASP A 560 5.74 42.15 -3.26
C ASP A 560 5.17 43.58 -3.27
N THR A 561 3.85 43.67 -3.41
CA THR A 561 3.08 44.92 -3.24
C THR A 561 2.10 44.86 -2.06
N ASP A 562 2.07 43.74 -1.33
CA ASP A 562 1.25 43.54 -0.13
C ASP A 562 2.14 43.41 1.12
N ALA A 563 2.86 44.48 1.44
CA ALA A 563 3.62 44.62 2.69
C ALA A 563 2.69 44.91 3.88
N ASP A 564 1.77 43.97 4.19
CA ASP A 564 0.87 44.03 5.35
C ASP A 564 0.43 42.64 5.89
N ALA A 565 1.03 41.54 5.42
CA ALA A 565 0.67 40.17 5.82
C ALA A 565 1.82 39.36 6.47
N ALA A 566 2.84 40.03 7.01
CA ALA A 566 4.04 39.40 7.59
C ALA A 566 4.32 39.87 9.03
N SER A 567 3.48 39.47 10.00
CA SER A 567 3.81 39.60 11.44
C SER A 567 3.15 38.54 12.34
N SER A 568 3.41 37.25 12.11
CA SER A 568 3.32 36.24 13.17
C SER A 568 4.01 34.91 12.79
N SER A 569 5.34 34.86 12.91
CA SER A 569 6.08 33.59 12.93
C SER A 569 7.25 33.65 13.91
N GLU A 570 6.94 33.92 15.18
CA GLU A 570 7.83 33.58 16.29
C GLU A 570 7.29 32.35 17.04
N ALA A 571 8.20 31.49 17.49
CA ALA A 571 7.88 30.24 18.15
C ALA A 571 7.50 30.46 19.62
N PRO A 572 6.58 29.66 20.20
CA PRO A 572 6.35 29.65 21.63
C PRO A 572 7.17 28.55 22.31
N SER A 573 8.09 28.95 23.19
CA SER A 573 8.59 28.11 24.28
C SER A 573 7.73 28.33 25.55
N SER A 574 7.44 27.25 26.26
CA SER A 574 7.06 27.19 27.70
C SER A 574 5.95 28.12 28.25
N GLY A 575 4.81 27.56 28.67
CA GLY A 575 3.90 28.22 29.61
C GLY A 575 2.46 27.68 29.64
N GLU A 576 2.10 26.94 30.69
CA GLU A 576 0.73 26.70 31.16
C GLU A 576 0.29 27.79 32.18
N PRO A 577 -0.97 27.86 32.66
CA PRO A 577 -2.28 27.56 32.04
C PRO A 577 -3.33 28.67 32.30
N ALA A 578 -4.55 28.58 31.73
CA ALA A 578 -5.84 28.92 32.41
C ALA A 578 -7.10 28.72 31.53
N ASP A 579 -8.18 28.35 32.19
CA ASP A 579 -9.53 28.00 31.71
C ASP A 579 -10.31 29.08 30.91
N ALA A 580 -11.22 28.67 30.00
CA ALA A 580 -12.68 28.65 30.28
C ALA A 580 -13.63 28.61 29.04
N ILE A 581 -14.35 27.48 28.88
CA ILE A 581 -15.83 27.35 28.75
C ILE A 581 -16.63 27.89 27.52
N SER A 582 -17.52 27.00 27.03
CA SER A 582 -18.72 27.19 26.16
C SER A 582 -18.49 27.33 24.63
N ALA A 583 -18.86 26.40 23.74
CA ALA A 583 -20.08 25.58 23.51
C ALA A 583 -21.20 26.28 22.71
N THR A 584 -21.97 25.48 21.94
CA THR A 584 -23.24 25.83 21.24
C THR A 584 -23.05 26.51 19.84
N THR A 585 -23.74 26.22 18.72
CA THR A 585 -24.60 25.10 18.24
C THR A 585 -24.97 25.33 16.75
N THR A 586 -25.09 24.25 15.97
CA THR A 586 -25.90 24.03 14.73
C THR A 586 -25.89 25.01 13.53
N THR A 587 -25.84 24.40 12.34
CA THR A 587 -26.14 24.94 11.01
C THR A 587 -27.53 25.59 10.84
N THR A 588 -27.58 26.83 10.31
CA THR A 588 -28.55 27.19 9.26
C THR A 588 -28.05 28.35 8.38
N THR A 589 -28.45 28.33 7.11
CA THR A 589 -28.19 29.38 6.10
C THR A 589 -28.87 30.72 6.40
N THR A 590 -28.10 31.82 6.34
CA THR A 590 -28.56 33.12 5.84
C THR A 590 -27.44 33.84 5.11
N ALA A 591 -27.78 34.61 4.07
CA ALA A 591 -26.85 35.49 3.39
C ALA A 591 -26.75 36.83 4.13
N ALA A 592 -25.53 37.26 4.45
CA ALA A 592 -25.21 38.64 4.81
C ALA A 592 -23.83 38.96 4.23
N ALA A 593 -23.69 40.14 3.62
CA ALA A 593 -22.44 40.58 3.02
C ALA A 593 -21.78 41.61 3.94
N GLU A 594 -20.59 41.29 4.46
CA GLU A 594 -19.64 42.27 5.00
C GLU A 594 -18.24 41.97 4.43
N GLY A 595 -17.50 43.04 4.13
CA GLY A 595 -16.40 42.97 3.17
C GLY A 595 -15.05 42.55 3.75
N GLY A 596 -14.53 41.42 3.27
CA GLY A 596 -13.10 41.12 3.21
C GLY A 596 -12.65 41.08 1.74
N ALA A 597 -11.46 41.59 1.42
CA ALA A 597 -11.00 41.73 0.05
C ALA A 597 -10.88 40.36 -0.66
N GLU A 598 -11.69 40.12 -1.70
CA GLU A 598 -11.61 38.89 -2.48
C GLU A 598 -10.25 38.80 -3.22
N SER A 599 -9.55 37.67 -3.06
CA SER A 599 -8.31 37.37 -3.78
C SER A 599 -8.47 37.60 -5.29
N LYS A 600 -7.55 38.37 -5.86
CA LYS A 600 -7.49 38.69 -7.30
C LYS A 600 -7.03 37.51 -8.17
N ARG A 601 -6.56 36.39 -7.61
CA ARG A 601 -5.98 35.26 -8.36
C ARG A 601 -7.02 34.21 -8.82
N VAL A 602 -6.61 33.25 -9.63
CA VAL A 602 -7.48 32.15 -10.09
C VAL A 602 -7.76 31.21 -8.91
N ARG A 603 -9.03 31.08 -8.49
CA ARG A 603 -9.41 30.13 -7.44
C ARG A 603 -9.34 28.70 -7.98
N ILE A 604 -8.36 27.93 -7.50
CA ILE A 604 -8.24 26.49 -7.74
C ILE A 604 -7.84 25.83 -6.43
N SER A 605 -8.77 25.05 -5.85
CA SER A 605 -8.52 24.27 -4.63
C SER A 605 -7.76 22.98 -4.96
N PRO A 606 -6.94 22.42 -4.04
CA PRO A 606 -6.37 21.07 -4.22
C PRO A 606 -7.41 19.96 -4.44
N ASP A 607 -8.67 20.19 -4.04
CA ASP A 607 -9.81 19.29 -4.28
C ASP A 607 -10.68 19.71 -5.47
N ASP A 608 -10.33 20.79 -6.17
CA ASP A 608 -11.01 21.17 -7.41
C ASP A 608 -10.45 20.34 -8.57
N PHE A 609 -11.32 19.54 -9.18
CA PHE A 609 -10.97 18.63 -10.26
C PHE A 609 -11.34 19.18 -11.64
N TYR A 610 -12.08 20.31 -11.69
CA TYR A 610 -12.56 20.89 -12.93
C TYR A 610 -11.54 21.91 -13.50
N PRO A 611 -11.58 22.14 -14.82
CA PRO A 611 -10.77 23.20 -15.44
C PRO A 611 -11.20 24.58 -14.94
N ALA A 612 -10.23 25.41 -14.55
CA ALA A 612 -10.47 26.80 -14.20
C ALA A 612 -10.27 27.71 -15.42
N THR A 613 -11.18 28.68 -15.62
CA THR A 613 -11.11 29.62 -16.74
C THR A 613 -9.96 30.63 -16.56
N LEU A 614 -9.14 30.79 -17.59
CA LEU A 614 -8.06 31.78 -17.62
C LEU A 614 -8.62 33.15 -17.97
N THR A 615 -8.47 34.12 -17.06
CA THR A 615 -8.93 35.50 -17.24
C THR A 615 -7.75 36.45 -17.01
N PRO A 616 -7.43 37.38 -17.93
CA PRO A 616 -6.24 38.23 -17.81
C PRO A 616 -6.16 39.02 -16.50
N SER A 617 -7.30 39.50 -15.99
CA SER A 617 -7.39 40.22 -14.72
C SER A 617 -7.05 39.40 -13.46
N ARG A 618 -6.84 38.08 -13.60
CA ARG A 618 -6.52 37.17 -12.49
C ARG A 618 -5.14 36.50 -12.57
N LEU A 619 -4.32 36.85 -13.57
CA LEU A 619 -3.01 36.22 -13.81
C LEU A 619 -1.84 37.16 -13.46
N PRO A 620 -0.68 36.63 -13.02
CA PRO A 620 0.57 37.38 -12.93
C PRO A 620 1.03 37.93 -14.28
N ALA A 621 1.83 39.00 -14.29
CA ALA A 621 2.30 39.64 -15.52
C ALA A 621 3.05 38.65 -16.44
N ALA A 622 3.87 37.78 -15.83
CA ALA A 622 4.61 36.70 -16.52
C ALA A 622 3.72 35.66 -17.22
N MET A 623 2.43 35.56 -16.86
CA MET A 623 1.49 34.55 -17.36
C MET A 623 0.36 35.10 -18.23
N LEU A 624 0.23 36.43 -18.35
CA LEU A 624 -0.83 37.06 -19.16
C LEU A 624 -1.00 36.47 -20.57
N PRO A 625 0.07 36.20 -21.36
CA PRO A 625 -0.08 35.63 -22.70
C PRO A 625 -0.76 34.25 -22.75
N LEU A 626 -0.81 33.51 -21.65
CA LEU A 626 -1.52 32.22 -21.61
C LEU A 626 -3.03 32.39 -21.80
N ALA A 627 -3.62 33.49 -21.32
CA ALA A 627 -5.06 33.75 -21.47
C ALA A 627 -5.45 34.12 -22.91
N ASP A 628 -4.51 34.58 -23.74
CA ASP A 628 -4.75 34.85 -25.17
C ASP A 628 -4.69 33.57 -26.03
N MET A 629 -4.15 32.47 -25.48
CA MET A 629 -3.94 31.19 -26.17
C MET A 629 -4.88 30.07 -25.73
N PHE A 630 -5.26 30.07 -24.44
CA PHE A 630 -5.97 28.97 -23.79
C PHE A 630 -7.14 29.50 -22.95
N ASP A 631 -8.33 28.91 -23.14
CA ASP A 631 -9.51 29.27 -22.34
C ASP A 631 -9.42 28.79 -20.87
N HIS A 632 -8.69 27.69 -20.64
CA HIS A 632 -8.70 26.97 -19.37
C HIS A 632 -7.33 26.43 -18.96
N VAL A 633 -7.09 26.42 -17.65
CA VAL A 633 -6.03 25.66 -16.98
C VAL A 633 -6.60 24.39 -16.36
N TRP A 634 -5.95 23.25 -16.60
CA TRP A 634 -6.40 21.93 -16.18
C TRP A 634 -5.52 21.39 -15.05
N PRO A 635 -6.11 21.01 -13.89
CA PRO A 635 -5.41 20.24 -12.86
C PRO A 635 -5.10 18.82 -13.36
N ILE A 636 -3.81 18.48 -13.46
CA ILE A 636 -3.33 17.18 -13.99
C ILE A 636 -2.74 16.33 -12.87
N LYS A 637 -2.86 15.00 -12.99
CA LYS A 637 -2.24 14.05 -12.07
C LYS A 637 -1.27 13.08 -12.75
N ALA A 638 -0.02 13.12 -12.30
CA ALA A 638 1.01 12.15 -12.65
C ALA A 638 0.68 10.76 -12.04
N PRO A 639 1.14 9.67 -12.68
CA PRO A 639 1.07 8.34 -12.08
C PRO A 639 2.08 8.21 -10.93
N GLY A 640 1.69 7.47 -9.90
CA GLY A 640 2.55 7.16 -8.76
C GLY A 640 2.13 5.85 -8.11
N GLU A 641 3.11 5.15 -7.55
CA GLU A 641 2.96 3.87 -6.88
C GLU A 641 2.51 4.07 -5.44
N HIS A 642 1.56 3.24 -5.00
CA HIS A 642 1.03 3.27 -3.63
C HIS A 642 0.97 1.87 -3.02
N ARG A 643 1.27 1.79 -1.73
CA ARG A 643 1.23 0.59 -0.89
C ARG A 643 0.40 0.89 0.34
N SER A 644 -0.66 0.12 0.58
CA SER A 644 -1.54 0.27 1.75
C SER A 644 -2.13 1.68 1.97
N GLY A 645 -2.20 2.51 0.91
CA GLY A 645 -2.69 3.90 0.97
C GLY A 645 -1.59 4.97 0.99
N GLN A 646 -0.34 4.61 1.29
CA GLN A 646 0.82 5.49 1.26
C GLN A 646 1.47 5.49 -0.13
N TYR A 647 1.91 6.64 -0.64
CA TYR A 647 2.67 6.71 -1.89
C TYR A 647 4.17 6.57 -1.62
N ILE A 648 4.86 5.82 -2.47
CA ILE A 648 6.28 5.48 -2.29
C ILE A 648 7.14 5.99 -3.46
N ARG A 649 6.58 6.01 -4.68
CA ARG A 649 7.34 6.33 -5.89
C ARG A 649 6.51 7.13 -6.89
N LEU A 650 7.16 8.09 -7.53
CA LEU A 650 6.63 8.82 -8.69
C LEU A 650 7.08 8.09 -9.97
N HIS A 651 6.17 7.87 -10.93
CA HIS A 651 6.54 7.26 -12.21
C HIS A 651 6.92 8.34 -13.24
N SER A 652 7.80 8.00 -14.19
CA SER A 652 8.27 8.95 -15.22
C SER A 652 7.11 9.53 -16.04
N PRO A 653 6.95 10.87 -16.09
CA PRO A 653 5.95 11.53 -16.94
C PRO A 653 6.19 11.26 -18.43
N ILE A 654 7.46 11.20 -18.84
CA ILE A 654 7.89 10.94 -20.23
C ILE A 654 7.49 9.52 -20.63
N HIS A 655 7.82 8.52 -19.80
CA HIS A 655 7.40 7.13 -20.05
C HIS A 655 5.87 7.05 -20.16
N THR A 656 5.15 7.69 -19.22
CA THR A 656 3.67 7.68 -19.21
C THR A 656 3.07 8.28 -20.47
N MET A 657 3.68 9.33 -21.03
CA MET A 657 3.18 10.00 -22.23
C MET A 657 3.57 9.24 -23.51
N LEU A 658 4.79 8.71 -23.58
CA LEU A 658 5.33 8.12 -24.81
C LEU A 658 5.14 6.59 -24.92
N THR A 659 4.79 5.91 -23.83
CA THR A 659 4.50 4.47 -23.80
C THR A 659 2.99 4.24 -23.68
N SER A 660 2.37 3.61 -24.67
CA SER A 660 0.93 3.34 -24.73
C SER A 660 0.65 1.82 -24.65
N GLN A 661 -0.46 1.42 -24.04
CA GLN A 661 -0.88 0.01 -24.00
C GLN A 661 -1.29 -0.47 -25.40
N ILE A 662 -0.81 -1.67 -25.79
CA ILE A 662 -1.17 -2.31 -27.07
C ILE A 662 -2.69 -2.60 -27.08
N PRO A 663 -3.44 -2.21 -28.12
CA PRO A 663 -4.87 -2.51 -28.24
C PRO A 663 -5.14 -4.02 -28.26
N LYS A 664 -5.97 -4.49 -27.32
CA LYS A 664 -6.35 -5.91 -27.24
C LYS A 664 -7.13 -6.37 -28.47
N THR A 665 -6.75 -7.54 -28.98
CA THR A 665 -7.41 -8.16 -30.14
C THR A 665 -8.86 -8.54 -29.83
N HIS A 666 -9.65 -8.79 -30.87
CA HIS A 666 -11.02 -9.24 -30.71
C HIS A 666 -11.09 -10.60 -29.98
N ASP A 667 -10.14 -11.49 -30.29
CA ASP A 667 -10.07 -12.84 -29.72
C ASP A 667 -9.69 -12.81 -28.24
N GLU A 668 -8.72 -11.97 -27.83
CA GLU A 668 -8.40 -11.71 -26.42
C GLU A 668 -9.59 -11.16 -25.63
N LYS A 669 -10.37 -10.26 -26.25
CA LYS A 669 -11.61 -9.71 -25.66
C LYS A 669 -12.68 -10.79 -25.51
N GLN A 670 -12.79 -11.75 -26.45
CA GLN A 670 -13.71 -12.89 -26.33
C GLN A 670 -13.25 -13.93 -25.30
N MET A 671 -11.96 -14.30 -25.27
CA MET A 671 -11.43 -15.27 -24.30
C MET A 671 -11.68 -14.82 -22.86
N LYS A 672 -11.45 -13.53 -22.56
CA LYS A 672 -11.74 -12.98 -21.23
C LYS A 672 -13.24 -12.96 -20.89
N LYS A 673 -14.12 -12.96 -21.90
CA LYS A 673 -15.59 -12.97 -21.73
C LYS A 673 -16.16 -14.38 -21.48
N LYS A 674 -15.40 -15.45 -21.78
CA LYS A 674 -15.82 -16.86 -21.63
C LYS A 674 -15.47 -17.52 -20.28
N GLY A 675 -14.85 -16.81 -19.34
CA GLY A 675 -14.69 -17.24 -17.94
C GLY A 675 -13.70 -18.39 -17.64
N ASN A 676 -13.45 -19.31 -18.59
CA ASN A 676 -12.68 -20.53 -18.34
C ASN A 676 -11.14 -20.38 -18.32
N HIS A 677 -10.58 -19.19 -18.60
CA HIS A 677 -9.12 -19.01 -18.63
C HIS A 677 -8.55 -18.60 -17.24
N LYS A 678 -8.02 -19.58 -16.50
CA LYS A 678 -7.34 -19.39 -15.20
C LYS A 678 -5.81 -19.28 -15.31
N GLY A 679 -5.30 -18.64 -16.36
CA GLY A 679 -3.85 -18.41 -16.54
C GLY A 679 -3.54 -17.04 -17.15
N PRO A 680 -2.24 -16.68 -17.28
CA PRO A 680 -1.83 -15.57 -18.14
C PRO A 680 -2.33 -15.81 -19.57
N THR A 681 -2.80 -14.77 -20.26
CA THR A 681 -2.96 -14.86 -21.72
C THR A 681 -1.58 -14.97 -22.36
N PRO A 682 -1.35 -15.84 -23.36
CA PRO A 682 -0.09 -15.89 -24.09
C PRO A 682 0.31 -14.50 -24.57
N GLN A 683 1.58 -14.14 -24.42
CA GLN A 683 2.10 -12.89 -24.98
C GLN A 683 1.89 -12.94 -26.51
N ASN A 684 1.30 -11.88 -27.08
CA ASN A 684 0.75 -11.91 -28.42
C ASN A 684 1.85 -12.06 -29.49
N SER A 685 2.13 -13.31 -29.87
CA SER A 685 3.25 -13.72 -30.70
C SER A 685 3.20 -13.18 -32.13
N LYS A 686 2.05 -12.67 -32.58
CA LYS A 686 1.89 -12.01 -33.89
C LYS A 686 2.52 -10.61 -33.96
N HIS A 687 2.90 -10.00 -32.84
CA HIS A 687 3.41 -8.63 -32.78
C HIS A 687 4.73 -8.46 -32.01
N TRP A 688 5.30 -9.56 -31.49
CA TRP A 688 6.63 -9.56 -30.88
C TRP A 688 7.69 -9.84 -31.94
N ASP A 689 8.70 -8.97 -32.01
CA ASP A 689 9.89 -9.19 -32.84
C ASP A 689 11.07 -9.60 -31.93
N ASN A 690 11.74 -10.70 -32.28
CA ASN A 690 12.81 -11.28 -31.44
C ASN A 690 14.11 -10.49 -31.68
N LYS A 691 14.41 -9.51 -30.83
CA LYS A 691 15.71 -8.82 -30.90
C LYS A 691 16.78 -9.60 -30.13
N ARG A 692 17.41 -10.56 -30.82
CA ARG A 692 18.54 -11.33 -30.27
C ARG A 692 19.63 -10.40 -29.74
N THR A 693 20.03 -10.59 -28.48
CA THR A 693 20.87 -9.66 -27.70
C THR A 693 21.93 -10.43 -26.91
N ARG A 694 23.13 -9.87 -26.79
CA ARG A 694 24.27 -10.48 -26.06
C ARG A 694 24.00 -10.48 -24.55
N VAL A 695 24.51 -11.50 -23.86
CA VAL A 695 24.39 -11.63 -22.39
C VAL A 695 25.11 -10.50 -21.64
N THR A 696 26.13 -9.89 -22.26
CA THR A 696 26.86 -8.74 -21.71
C THR A 696 25.99 -7.49 -21.52
N GLU A 697 24.93 -7.33 -22.31
CA GLU A 697 23.95 -6.23 -22.20
C GLU A 697 23.03 -6.39 -20.98
N TYR A 698 23.15 -7.51 -20.25
CA TYR A 698 22.32 -7.85 -19.08
C TYR A 698 23.12 -7.88 -17.77
N ILE A 699 24.39 -7.47 -17.80
CA ILE A 699 25.21 -7.36 -16.59
C ILE A 699 24.67 -6.21 -15.73
N ALA A 700 24.35 -6.52 -14.47
CA ALA A 700 23.80 -5.57 -13.52
C ALA A 700 24.81 -4.45 -13.21
N THR A 701 24.38 -3.20 -13.40
CA THR A 701 25.19 -2.01 -13.10
C THR A 701 25.47 -1.85 -11.60
N LEU A 702 26.45 -1.02 -11.22
CA LEU A 702 26.74 -0.71 -9.81
C LEU A 702 25.49 -0.23 -9.05
N ALA A 703 24.65 0.59 -9.68
CA ALA A 703 23.41 1.09 -9.09
C ALA A 703 22.38 -0.03 -8.88
N GLU A 704 22.22 -0.94 -9.84
CA GLU A 704 21.30 -2.09 -9.71
C GLU A 704 21.80 -3.10 -8.68
N GLN A 705 23.11 -3.35 -8.61
CA GLN A 705 23.74 -4.17 -7.57
C GLN A 705 23.50 -3.56 -6.17
N GLN A 706 23.64 -2.24 -6.01
CA GLN A 706 23.33 -1.55 -4.76
C GLN A 706 21.82 -1.55 -4.42
N GLU A 707 20.92 -1.34 -5.39
CA GLU A 707 19.46 -1.41 -5.16
C GLU A 707 18.99 -2.83 -4.79
N ASN A 708 19.74 -3.87 -5.17
CA ASN A 708 19.45 -5.29 -4.91
C ASN A 708 20.36 -5.92 -3.83
N GLU A 709 20.98 -5.10 -2.97
CA GLU A 709 21.68 -5.55 -1.76
C GLU A 709 22.88 -6.49 -2.01
N TYR A 710 23.57 -6.33 -3.14
CA TYR A 710 24.86 -6.97 -3.41
C TYR A 710 26.01 -6.23 -2.72
N VAL A 711 27.05 -6.98 -2.31
CA VAL A 711 28.36 -6.42 -1.92
C VAL A 711 29.16 -6.12 -3.20
N PRO A 712 29.40 -4.86 -3.57
CA PRO A 712 30.01 -4.56 -4.87
C PRO A 712 31.51 -4.87 -4.90
N HIS A 713 31.97 -5.49 -5.99
CA HIS A 713 33.39 -5.78 -6.22
C HIS A 713 34.23 -4.48 -6.28
N PRO A 714 35.47 -4.43 -5.74
CA PRO A 714 36.31 -3.21 -5.76
C PRO A 714 36.54 -2.61 -7.15
N ALA A 715 36.64 -3.45 -8.19
CA ALA A 715 36.77 -3.04 -9.60
C ALA A 715 35.56 -2.24 -10.14
N MET A 716 34.40 -2.27 -9.47
CA MET A 716 33.23 -1.47 -9.87
C MET A 716 33.39 0.03 -9.53
N PHE A 717 34.40 0.40 -8.73
CA PHE A 717 34.66 1.78 -8.32
C PHE A 717 35.82 2.38 -9.12
N THR A 718 35.52 3.42 -9.90
CA THR A 718 36.46 4.05 -10.85
C THR A 718 37.41 5.06 -10.21
N THR A 719 37.05 5.67 -9.07
CA THR A 719 37.92 6.64 -8.36
C THR A 719 38.55 6.01 -7.11
N PRO A 720 39.77 6.42 -6.72
CA PRO A 720 40.42 5.94 -5.51
C PRO A 720 39.57 6.16 -4.25
N GLU A 721 38.96 7.33 -4.12
CA GLU A 721 38.21 7.76 -2.93
C GLU A 721 36.92 6.95 -2.77
N SER A 722 36.21 6.69 -3.88
CA SER A 722 34.99 5.87 -3.88
C SER A 722 35.28 4.40 -3.58
N ARG A 723 36.46 3.91 -4.01
CA ARG A 723 36.95 2.55 -3.71
C ARG A 723 37.37 2.42 -2.24
N GLU A 724 38.11 3.37 -1.70
CA GLU A 724 38.51 3.38 -0.29
C GLU A 724 37.29 3.48 0.64
N ALA A 725 36.35 4.36 0.33
CA ALA A 725 35.06 4.44 1.02
C ALA A 725 34.20 3.17 0.86
N ALA A 726 34.39 2.36 -0.19
CA ALA A 726 33.74 1.06 -0.33
C ALA A 726 34.42 -0.02 0.53
N ILE A 727 35.75 -0.03 0.60
CA ILE A 727 36.53 -0.93 1.47
C ILE A 727 36.20 -0.65 2.94
N GLN A 728 36.19 0.62 3.37
CA GLN A 728 35.80 0.98 4.74
C GLN A 728 34.39 0.48 5.09
N ARG A 729 33.41 0.68 4.20
CA ARG A 729 32.04 0.16 4.38
C ARG A 729 31.99 -1.36 4.49
N ARG A 730 32.80 -2.09 3.71
CA ARG A 730 32.89 -3.56 3.82
C ARG A 730 33.46 -3.98 5.18
N ASN A 731 34.48 -3.29 5.68
CA ASN A 731 35.05 -3.57 6.99
C ASN A 731 34.03 -3.30 8.12
N GLU A 732 33.31 -2.18 8.06
CA GLU A 732 32.22 -1.85 9.01
C GLU A 732 31.07 -2.86 8.96
N ALA A 733 30.73 -3.39 7.77
CA ALA A 733 29.65 -4.35 7.55
C ALA A 733 30.05 -5.82 7.77
N LYS A 734 31.30 -6.11 8.19
CA LYS A 734 31.86 -7.47 8.30
C LYS A 734 31.83 -8.26 6.98
N GLN A 735 32.20 -7.57 5.91
CA GLN A 735 32.25 -8.04 4.52
C GLN A 735 33.69 -7.98 3.95
N SER A 736 34.69 -8.00 4.84
CA SER A 736 36.11 -7.90 4.51
C SER A 736 36.77 -9.28 4.37
N ALA A 737 38.03 -9.28 3.91
CA ALA A 737 38.84 -10.51 3.87
C ALA A 737 39.03 -11.13 5.26
N ASP A 738 39.13 -10.31 6.32
CA ASP A 738 39.26 -10.77 7.70
C ASP A 738 37.98 -11.48 8.21
N ASP A 739 36.81 -11.16 7.61
CA ASP A 739 35.54 -11.83 7.87
C ASP A 739 35.32 -13.08 6.99
N GLY A 740 36.33 -13.48 6.21
CA GLY A 740 36.30 -14.63 5.31
C GLY A 740 35.64 -14.37 3.95
N TRP A 741 35.58 -13.11 3.51
CA TRP A 741 35.18 -12.78 2.13
C TRP A 741 36.34 -12.88 1.16
N ILE A 742 36.04 -13.28 -0.07
CA ILE A 742 36.99 -13.26 -1.19
C ILE A 742 36.43 -12.47 -2.37
N ASP A 743 37.35 -11.81 -3.07
CA ASP A 743 37.08 -11.08 -4.30
C ASP A 743 37.67 -11.88 -5.47
N THR A 744 36.95 -11.98 -6.58
CA THR A 744 37.47 -12.63 -7.79
C THR A 744 38.64 -11.87 -8.41
N PHE A 745 39.50 -12.55 -9.16
CA PHE A 745 40.64 -11.93 -9.85
C PHE A 745 40.20 -11.04 -11.03
N VAL A 746 39.72 -9.85 -10.73
CA VAL A 746 39.28 -8.81 -11.67
C VAL A 746 39.78 -7.46 -11.17
N ASP A 747 40.85 -6.94 -11.76
CA ASP A 747 41.44 -5.66 -11.35
C ASP A 747 40.65 -4.48 -11.95
N SER A 748 40.11 -4.67 -13.16
CA SER A 748 39.37 -3.67 -13.93
C SER A 748 38.15 -4.28 -14.65
N LEU A 749 37.16 -3.46 -15.02
CA LEU A 749 36.01 -3.96 -15.81
C LEU A 749 36.43 -4.29 -17.26
N GLU A 750 37.53 -3.68 -17.72
CA GLU A 750 38.17 -3.88 -19.00
C GLU A 750 38.78 -5.28 -19.15
N ASP A 751 39.23 -5.91 -18.05
CA ASP A 751 39.74 -7.30 -18.03
C ASP A 751 38.69 -8.30 -18.56
N GLY A 752 37.42 -7.91 -18.48
CA GLY A 752 36.31 -8.70 -18.97
C GLY A 752 36.01 -8.55 -20.46
N GLN A 753 36.61 -7.59 -21.16
CA GLN A 753 36.32 -7.35 -22.57
C GLN A 753 36.99 -8.41 -23.45
N VAL A 754 36.23 -8.92 -24.42
CA VAL A 754 36.74 -9.82 -25.46
C VAL A 754 36.80 -9.00 -26.75
N PRO A 755 37.97 -8.92 -27.43
CA PRO A 755 38.07 -8.23 -28.70
C PRO A 755 37.06 -8.75 -29.72
N GLU A 756 36.35 -7.85 -30.42
CA GLU A 756 35.26 -8.24 -31.33
C GLU A 756 35.70 -9.21 -32.44
N ALA A 757 37.00 -9.22 -32.80
CA ALA A 757 37.60 -10.16 -33.74
C ALA A 757 37.81 -11.59 -33.18
N GLU A 758 37.83 -11.77 -31.85
CA GLU A 758 37.86 -13.08 -31.17
C GLU A 758 36.43 -13.66 -30.97
N ILE A 759 35.39 -12.84 -31.14
CA ILE A 759 34.01 -13.25 -30.90
C ILE A 759 33.44 -13.95 -32.14
N GLU A 760 33.03 -15.21 -31.98
CA GLU A 760 32.32 -15.95 -33.03
C GLU A 760 31.08 -15.18 -33.51
N GLN A 761 30.91 -15.07 -34.84
CA GLN A 761 29.87 -14.26 -35.44
C GLN A 761 28.47 -14.77 -35.03
N GLY A 762 27.72 -13.93 -34.30
CA GLY A 762 26.41 -14.30 -33.77
C GLY A 762 26.45 -14.99 -32.40
N SER A 763 27.59 -15.06 -31.72
CA SER A 763 27.69 -15.51 -30.34
C SER A 763 26.85 -14.63 -29.40
N VAL A 764 25.97 -15.27 -28.62
CA VAL A 764 25.18 -14.62 -27.56
C VAL A 764 26.00 -14.41 -26.29
N THR A 765 26.98 -15.27 -26.01
CA THR A 765 27.88 -15.13 -24.87
C THR A 765 28.95 -14.07 -25.10
N ALA A 766 29.13 -13.59 -26.34
CA ALA A 766 30.13 -12.59 -26.71
C ALA A 766 31.57 -13.00 -26.32
N GLY A 767 31.89 -14.29 -26.47
CA GLY A 767 33.18 -14.87 -26.08
C GLY A 767 33.42 -14.99 -24.56
N ARG A 768 32.43 -14.62 -23.74
CA ARG A 768 32.47 -14.75 -22.27
C ARG A 768 32.19 -16.19 -21.86
N ASN A 769 32.84 -16.62 -20.79
CA ASN A 769 32.39 -17.81 -20.05
C ASN A 769 31.14 -17.44 -19.24
N VAL A 770 30.13 -18.31 -19.18
CA VAL A 770 28.91 -18.05 -18.40
C VAL A 770 28.63 -19.24 -17.52
N ILE A 771 28.57 -18.99 -16.21
CA ILE A 771 28.32 -20.01 -15.19
C ILE A 771 27.05 -19.60 -14.44
N SER A 772 26.06 -20.49 -14.37
CA SER A 772 24.90 -20.31 -13.50
C SER A 772 25.18 -20.89 -12.12
N VAL A 773 24.77 -20.17 -11.08
CA VAL A 773 25.00 -20.50 -9.66
C VAL A 773 23.66 -20.60 -8.94
N ASP A 774 23.54 -21.57 -8.05
CA ASP A 774 22.48 -21.67 -7.05
C ASP A 774 23.01 -22.41 -5.82
N CYS A 775 22.59 -21.99 -4.62
CA CYS A 775 23.05 -22.51 -3.34
C CYS A 775 21.90 -22.94 -2.44
N GLU A 776 22.07 -24.06 -1.74
CA GLU A 776 21.20 -24.45 -0.63
C GLU A 776 21.81 -23.99 0.68
N MET A 777 20.99 -23.34 1.51
CA MET A 777 21.38 -22.82 2.83
C MET A 777 20.55 -23.42 3.96
N CYS A 778 21.22 -23.81 5.04
CA CYS A 778 20.59 -24.16 6.32
C CYS A 778 20.63 -22.96 7.28
N LYS A 779 19.92 -23.04 8.40
CA LYS A 779 19.95 -22.04 9.49
C LYS A 779 20.87 -22.50 10.61
N ALA A 780 21.86 -21.70 10.97
CA ALA A 780 22.79 -21.97 12.08
C ALA A 780 22.21 -21.57 13.44
N GLU A 781 22.88 -21.96 14.53
CA GLU A 781 22.49 -21.62 15.91
C GLU A 781 22.37 -20.12 16.18
N ASN A 782 23.22 -19.32 15.55
CA ASN A 782 23.19 -17.84 15.59
C ASN A 782 22.08 -17.22 14.71
N ASP A 783 21.13 -18.04 14.24
CA ASP A 783 20.04 -17.70 13.32
C ASP A 783 20.44 -17.14 11.94
N GLN A 784 21.73 -17.16 11.58
CA GLN A 784 22.20 -16.83 10.23
C GLN A 784 22.02 -18.00 9.25
N HIS A 785 21.96 -17.68 7.96
CA HIS A 785 22.01 -18.67 6.88
C HIS A 785 23.46 -19.10 6.63
N VAL A 786 23.69 -20.41 6.51
CA VAL A 786 24.99 -21.01 6.22
C VAL A 786 24.90 -21.91 4.99
N LEU A 787 25.92 -21.83 4.12
CA LEU A 787 26.02 -22.62 2.90
C LEU A 787 26.12 -24.12 3.20
N THR A 788 25.28 -24.94 2.57
CA THR A 788 25.28 -26.40 2.74
C THR A 788 25.25 -27.19 1.43
N ARG A 789 24.89 -26.57 0.30
CA ARG A 789 25.19 -27.07 -1.04
C ARG A 789 25.45 -25.91 -1.99
N VAL A 790 26.30 -26.12 -3.00
CA VAL A 790 26.51 -25.20 -4.11
C VAL A 790 26.50 -25.98 -5.42
N SER A 791 25.77 -25.48 -6.41
CA SER A 791 25.73 -26.05 -7.76
C SER A 791 26.09 -25.00 -8.81
N LEU A 792 26.95 -25.38 -9.76
CA LEU A 792 27.40 -24.56 -10.88
C LEU A 792 27.10 -25.28 -12.20
N LEU A 793 26.49 -24.57 -13.15
CA LEU A 793 26.23 -25.08 -14.50
C LEU A 793 26.89 -24.20 -15.56
N GLY A 794 27.46 -24.82 -16.59
CA GLY A 794 28.00 -24.12 -17.77
C GLY A 794 26.89 -23.56 -18.67
N TRP A 795 27.26 -22.77 -19.69
CA TRP A 795 26.30 -22.22 -20.64
C TRP A 795 25.55 -23.29 -21.46
N ASP A 796 26.16 -24.44 -21.71
CA ASP A 796 25.50 -25.63 -22.26
C ASP A 796 24.38 -26.15 -21.33
N GLY A 797 24.59 -26.04 -20.02
CA GLY A 797 23.76 -26.59 -18.96
C GLY A 797 24.36 -27.85 -18.33
N GLU A 798 25.61 -28.20 -18.64
CA GLU A 798 26.31 -29.28 -17.95
C GLU A 798 26.73 -28.84 -16.55
N VAL A 799 26.75 -29.79 -15.60
CA VAL A 799 27.11 -29.51 -14.21
C VAL A 799 28.64 -29.41 -14.11
N VAL A 800 29.12 -28.21 -13.83
CA VAL A 800 30.55 -27.89 -13.64
C VAL A 800 30.99 -28.21 -12.21
N MET A 801 30.10 -28.01 -11.23
CA MET A 801 30.34 -28.31 -9.83
C MET A 801 29.01 -28.62 -9.15
N ASP A 802 28.95 -29.65 -8.31
CA ASP A 802 27.86 -29.86 -7.37
C ASP A 802 28.45 -30.45 -6.09
N ARG A 803 28.41 -29.69 -5.00
CA ARG A 803 29.11 -30.02 -3.76
C ARG A 803 28.24 -29.72 -2.55
N LEU A 804 28.16 -30.69 -1.64
CA LEU A 804 27.73 -30.45 -0.27
C LEU A 804 28.86 -29.76 0.51
N VAL A 805 28.48 -28.86 1.41
CA VAL A 805 29.39 -28.05 2.21
C VAL A 805 29.07 -28.28 3.68
N LYS A 806 30.10 -28.47 4.49
CA LYS A 806 29.98 -28.53 5.95
C LYS A 806 30.18 -27.12 6.52
N PRO A 807 29.18 -26.53 7.20
CA PRO A 807 29.36 -25.26 7.89
C PRO A 807 30.29 -25.39 9.10
N ASP A 808 31.02 -24.33 9.41
CA ASP A 808 31.87 -24.23 10.60
C ASP A 808 31.07 -23.98 11.89
N VAL A 809 29.76 -23.72 11.77
CA VAL A 809 28.82 -23.45 12.87
C VAL A 809 27.74 -24.53 12.88
N ALA A 810 27.29 -24.94 14.07
CA ALA A 810 26.23 -25.93 14.22
C ALA A 810 24.92 -25.49 13.54
N ILE A 811 24.28 -26.44 12.84
CA ILE A 811 23.00 -26.23 12.16
C ILE A 811 21.85 -26.42 13.17
N LYS A 812 21.02 -25.38 13.29
CA LYS A 812 19.81 -25.32 14.13
C LYS A 812 18.57 -25.83 13.41
N ASP A 813 18.43 -25.48 12.13
CA ASP A 813 17.37 -25.99 11.25
C ASP A 813 17.96 -26.23 9.85
N TYR A 814 17.78 -27.43 9.33
CA TYR A 814 18.23 -27.78 7.99
C TYR A 814 17.38 -27.14 6.89
N LEU A 815 16.21 -26.59 7.23
CA LEU A 815 15.26 -25.99 6.29
C LEU A 815 14.82 -26.97 5.18
N THR A 816 14.88 -28.29 5.40
CA THR A 816 14.74 -29.37 4.40
C THR A 816 13.55 -29.23 3.45
N GLN A 817 12.43 -28.67 3.91
CA GLN A 817 11.24 -28.40 3.07
C GLN A 817 11.48 -27.37 1.94
N TYR A 818 12.54 -26.57 2.07
CA TYR A 818 13.03 -25.59 1.11
C TYR A 818 14.39 -26.01 0.54
N SER A 819 15.35 -26.40 1.39
CA SER A 819 16.74 -26.64 0.97
C SER A 819 17.04 -28.03 0.39
N GLY A 820 16.14 -29.00 0.62
CA GLY A 820 16.37 -30.42 0.35
C GLY A 820 17.43 -31.09 1.24
N ILE A 821 18.23 -30.32 1.99
CA ILE A 821 19.33 -30.84 2.81
C ILE A 821 18.80 -31.54 4.06
N THR A 822 19.40 -32.68 4.39
CA THR A 822 19.13 -33.46 5.60
C THR A 822 20.40 -33.68 6.41
N ALA A 823 20.26 -33.98 7.71
CA ALA A 823 21.41 -34.28 8.57
C ALA A 823 22.27 -35.44 8.02
N ALA A 824 21.63 -36.49 7.51
CA ALA A 824 22.30 -37.65 6.92
C ALA A 824 23.13 -37.32 5.68
N MET A 825 22.75 -36.29 4.90
CA MET A 825 23.55 -35.83 3.75
C MET A 825 24.86 -35.16 4.18
N LEU A 826 24.88 -34.48 5.33
CA LEU A 826 26.06 -33.74 5.81
C LEU A 826 26.94 -34.52 6.79
N GLU A 827 26.48 -35.69 7.28
CA GLU A 827 27.15 -36.47 8.32
C GLU A 827 28.62 -36.82 8.00
N HIS A 828 28.92 -37.06 6.72
CA HIS A 828 30.26 -37.45 6.26
C HIS A 828 30.93 -36.39 5.36
N VAL A 829 30.35 -35.19 5.27
CA VAL A 829 30.90 -34.10 4.44
C VAL A 829 32.06 -33.42 5.18
N THR A 830 33.18 -33.28 4.48
CA THR A 830 34.40 -32.61 5.00
C THR A 830 34.76 -31.34 4.25
N THR A 831 34.15 -31.09 3.09
CA THR A 831 34.37 -29.89 2.26
C THR A 831 33.89 -28.63 2.99
N THR A 832 34.78 -27.68 3.20
CA THR A 832 34.48 -26.41 3.89
C THR A 832 34.15 -25.29 2.89
N LEU A 833 33.61 -24.16 3.39
CA LEU A 833 33.43 -22.95 2.57
C LEU A 833 34.76 -22.50 1.93
N SER A 834 35.87 -22.59 2.66
CA SER A 834 37.20 -22.20 2.16
C SER A 834 37.65 -23.08 0.98
N ASP A 835 37.26 -24.36 0.94
CA ASP A 835 37.60 -25.26 -0.16
C ASP A 835 36.78 -24.96 -1.41
N ILE A 836 35.49 -24.69 -1.23
CA ILE A 836 34.60 -24.19 -2.30
C ILE A 836 35.11 -22.86 -2.87
N GLN A 837 35.51 -21.92 -2.03
CA GLN A 837 36.09 -20.63 -2.44
C GLN A 837 37.36 -20.82 -3.30
N LYS A 838 38.25 -21.77 -2.94
CA LYS A 838 39.44 -22.10 -3.74
C LYS A 838 39.10 -22.77 -5.07
N GLU A 839 38.05 -23.58 -5.14
CA GLU A 839 37.56 -24.20 -6.37
C GLU A 839 36.92 -23.14 -7.29
N LEU A 840 36.10 -22.25 -6.74
CA LEU A 840 35.49 -21.11 -7.44
C LEU A 840 36.53 -20.16 -8.03
N LEU A 841 37.57 -19.78 -7.29
CA LEU A 841 38.64 -18.92 -7.80
C LEU A 841 39.47 -19.53 -8.95
N ARG A 842 39.33 -20.84 -9.23
CA ARG A 842 39.91 -21.49 -10.41
C ARG A 842 38.95 -21.53 -11.61
N LEU A 843 37.64 -21.51 -11.35
CA LEU A 843 36.57 -21.58 -12.36
C LEU A 843 36.12 -20.19 -12.83
N VAL A 844 36.12 -19.21 -11.92
CA VAL A 844 35.65 -17.83 -12.17
C VAL A 844 36.85 -16.95 -12.54
N THR A 845 37.00 -16.74 -13.85
CA THR A 845 38.01 -15.87 -14.45
C THR A 845 37.47 -14.46 -14.67
N PRO A 846 38.29 -13.43 -14.97
CA PRO A 846 37.79 -12.12 -15.42
C PRO A 846 36.91 -12.19 -16.68
N ARG A 847 37.02 -13.25 -17.50
CA ARG A 847 36.14 -13.53 -18.64
C ARG A 847 34.82 -14.25 -18.28
N THR A 848 34.56 -14.56 -17.00
CA THR A 848 33.35 -15.25 -16.52
C THR A 848 32.21 -14.29 -16.17
N ILE A 849 30.96 -14.66 -16.47
CA ILE A 849 29.72 -14.00 -16.00
C ILE A 849 28.98 -14.99 -15.10
N LEU A 850 28.52 -14.54 -13.94
CA LEU A 850 27.69 -15.33 -13.04
C LEU A 850 26.20 -15.05 -13.28
N VAL A 851 25.42 -16.11 -13.48
CA VAL A 851 23.96 -16.08 -13.67
C VAL A 851 23.27 -16.70 -12.46
N GLY A 852 22.09 -16.20 -12.07
CA GLY A 852 21.31 -16.83 -10.99
C GLY A 852 19.92 -16.24 -10.80
N HIS A 853 19.31 -16.56 -9.65
CA HIS A 853 18.01 -16.01 -9.24
C HIS A 853 18.04 -15.49 -7.81
N SER A 854 17.98 -14.17 -7.64
CA SER A 854 18.27 -13.50 -6.36
C SER A 854 19.69 -13.78 -5.87
N LEU A 855 20.63 -13.79 -6.82
CA LEU A 855 22.04 -14.20 -6.71
C LEU A 855 22.83 -13.47 -5.59
N ASN A 856 22.29 -12.36 -5.06
CA ASN A 856 22.81 -11.71 -3.85
C ASN A 856 22.81 -12.64 -2.63
N SER A 857 21.83 -13.55 -2.52
CA SER A 857 21.72 -14.51 -1.42
C SER A 857 22.84 -15.55 -1.49
N ASP A 858 23.08 -16.10 -2.67
CA ASP A 858 24.12 -17.10 -2.96
C ASP A 858 25.51 -16.53 -2.75
N LEU A 859 25.79 -15.34 -3.27
CA LEU A 859 27.09 -14.67 -3.12
C LEU A 859 27.37 -14.28 -1.66
N ASN A 860 26.34 -13.90 -0.89
CA ASN A 860 26.46 -13.70 0.55
C ASN A 860 26.79 -15.01 1.29
N ALA A 861 26.15 -16.13 0.93
CA ALA A 861 26.43 -17.45 1.52
C ALA A 861 27.82 -17.99 1.15
N LEU A 862 28.29 -17.70 -0.07
CA LEU A 862 29.64 -17.99 -0.56
C LEU A 862 30.71 -17.01 -0.03
N LYS A 863 30.31 -15.89 0.56
CA LYS A 863 31.17 -14.73 0.88
C LYS A 863 32.07 -14.34 -0.29
N LEU A 864 31.49 -14.24 -1.49
CA LEU A 864 32.20 -14.00 -2.74
C LEU A 864 31.70 -12.70 -3.38
N THR A 865 32.62 -11.80 -3.78
CA THR A 865 32.26 -10.68 -4.67
C THR A 865 32.75 -10.94 -6.11
N HIS A 866 31.97 -10.52 -7.10
CA HIS A 866 32.31 -10.59 -8.53
C HIS A 866 31.57 -9.49 -9.29
N PRO A 867 32.18 -8.76 -10.25
CA PRO A 867 31.52 -7.61 -10.88
C PRO A 867 30.50 -7.98 -11.96
N PHE A 868 30.69 -9.10 -12.67
CA PHE A 868 29.89 -9.43 -13.87
C PHE A 868 28.71 -10.35 -13.54
N LEU A 869 27.62 -9.77 -13.03
CA LEU A 869 26.46 -10.50 -12.51
C LEU A 869 25.21 -10.33 -13.38
N VAL A 870 24.45 -11.41 -13.61
CA VAL A 870 23.19 -11.42 -14.37
C VAL A 870 22.10 -12.14 -13.54
N ASP A 871 21.32 -11.36 -12.79
CA ASP A 871 20.26 -11.88 -11.91
C ASP A 871 18.89 -11.87 -12.62
N THR A 872 18.26 -13.04 -12.75
CA THR A 872 16.90 -13.15 -13.30
C THR A 872 15.84 -12.40 -12.46
N GLY A 873 16.08 -12.22 -11.16
CA GLY A 873 15.26 -11.38 -10.28
C GLY A 873 15.29 -9.88 -10.66
N ILE A 874 16.36 -9.42 -11.32
CA ILE A 874 16.49 -8.07 -11.89
C ILE A 874 15.91 -8.05 -13.31
N LEU A 875 16.25 -9.03 -14.16
CA LEU A 875 15.83 -9.08 -15.57
C LEU A 875 14.31 -9.22 -15.78
N PHE A 876 13.58 -9.77 -14.79
CA PHE A 876 12.14 -9.94 -14.81
C PHE A 876 11.48 -9.17 -13.64
N PRO A 877 11.44 -7.82 -13.72
CA PRO A 877 11.09 -6.97 -12.59
C PRO A 877 9.65 -7.20 -12.10
N HIS A 878 9.46 -7.21 -10.78
CA HIS A 878 8.14 -7.40 -10.19
C HIS A 878 7.23 -6.17 -10.44
N PRO A 879 5.93 -6.33 -10.77
CA PRO A 879 5.01 -5.21 -11.02
C PRO A 879 4.70 -4.29 -9.82
N ARG A 880 5.37 -4.49 -8.68
CA ARG A 880 5.24 -3.71 -7.43
C ARG A 880 6.58 -3.11 -6.97
N GLY A 881 7.56 -3.08 -7.88
CA GLY A 881 8.92 -2.62 -7.65
C GLY A 881 9.71 -3.40 -6.59
N PRO A 882 10.97 -3.01 -6.36
CA PRO A 882 11.77 -3.47 -5.22
C PRO A 882 11.09 -3.14 -3.87
N PRO A 883 11.28 -3.97 -2.82
CA PRO A 883 12.15 -5.15 -2.77
C PRO A 883 11.50 -6.43 -3.32
N TYR A 884 10.30 -6.36 -3.92
CA TYR A 884 9.64 -7.56 -4.44
C TYR A 884 10.37 -8.07 -5.69
N LYS A 885 10.81 -9.33 -5.67
CA LYS A 885 11.25 -10.10 -6.85
C LYS A 885 10.14 -11.07 -7.26
N GLN A 886 10.08 -11.47 -8.53
CA GLN A 886 9.18 -12.54 -8.99
C GLN A 886 9.84 -13.88 -8.66
N SER A 887 9.14 -14.85 -8.06
CA SER A 887 9.75 -16.13 -7.72
C SER A 887 10.14 -16.95 -8.95
N LEU A 888 11.27 -17.65 -8.88
CA LEU A 888 11.78 -18.51 -9.97
C LEU A 888 10.71 -19.48 -10.50
N LYS A 889 9.97 -20.13 -9.60
CA LYS A 889 8.82 -21.00 -9.93
C LYS A 889 7.77 -20.34 -10.82
N TRP A 890 7.43 -19.07 -10.55
CA TRP A 890 6.46 -18.33 -11.36
C TRP A 890 7.05 -17.93 -12.71
N LEU A 891 8.33 -17.53 -12.74
CA LEU A 891 9.06 -17.24 -13.98
C LEU A 891 9.12 -18.48 -14.88
N ALA A 892 9.49 -19.64 -14.33
CA ALA A 892 9.52 -20.92 -15.02
C ALA A 892 8.15 -21.29 -15.62
N GLN A 893 7.09 -21.21 -14.81
CA GLN A 893 5.74 -21.55 -15.26
C GLN A 893 5.24 -20.60 -16.36
N LYS A 894 5.54 -19.30 -16.25
CA LYS A 894 5.06 -18.28 -17.20
C LYS A 894 5.86 -18.25 -18.51
N TYR A 895 7.19 -18.36 -18.43
CA TYR A 895 8.09 -18.06 -19.54
C TYR A 895 8.79 -19.30 -20.12
N LEU A 896 9.05 -20.34 -19.30
CA LEU A 896 9.57 -21.63 -19.78
C LEU A 896 8.47 -22.67 -20.00
N HIS A 897 7.24 -22.42 -19.52
CA HIS A 897 6.16 -23.40 -19.40
C HIS A 897 6.56 -24.67 -18.63
N ARG A 898 7.51 -24.53 -17.69
CA ARG A 898 8.05 -25.59 -16.84
C ARG A 898 7.55 -25.41 -15.42
N GLU A 899 7.18 -26.50 -14.76
CA GLU A 899 6.85 -26.48 -13.33
C GLU A 899 8.03 -27.05 -12.53
N VAL A 900 8.70 -26.17 -11.78
CA VAL A 900 9.86 -26.46 -10.92
C VAL A 900 9.49 -26.37 -9.44
N GLN A 901 10.38 -26.80 -8.54
CA GLN A 901 10.19 -26.74 -7.08
C GLN A 901 8.88 -27.44 -6.66
N LYS A 902 8.73 -28.72 -7.04
CA LYS A 902 7.52 -29.53 -6.83
C LYS A 902 7.66 -30.56 -5.71
N GLY A 903 6.66 -30.62 -4.83
CA GLY A 903 6.57 -31.59 -3.74
C GLY A 903 7.03 -31.02 -2.40
N SER A 904 7.23 -31.90 -1.41
CA SER A 904 7.59 -31.55 -0.03
C SER A 904 9.03 -31.94 0.34
N ARG A 905 9.89 -32.21 -0.66
CA ARG A 905 11.26 -32.72 -0.46
C ARG A 905 12.35 -31.63 -0.48
N GLY A 906 11.97 -30.36 -0.49
CA GLY A 906 12.89 -29.26 -0.78
C GLY A 906 13.08 -28.99 -2.26
N HIS A 907 13.92 -28.01 -2.55
CA HIS A 907 14.37 -27.64 -3.89
C HIS A 907 15.57 -28.51 -4.30
N ASP A 908 16.02 -28.32 -5.54
CA ASP A 908 17.26 -28.88 -6.04
C ASP A 908 18.01 -27.77 -6.77
N SER A 909 19.09 -27.27 -6.18
CA SER A 909 19.96 -26.23 -6.74
C SER A 909 20.40 -26.48 -8.20
N VAL A 910 20.46 -27.74 -8.67
CA VAL A 910 20.73 -28.05 -10.08
C VAL A 910 19.51 -27.76 -10.99
N GLU A 911 18.27 -27.98 -10.52
CA GLU A 911 17.04 -27.57 -11.23
C GLU A 911 16.92 -26.04 -11.27
N ASP A 912 17.17 -25.37 -10.14
CA ASP A 912 16.97 -23.93 -10.02
C ASP A 912 18.06 -23.13 -10.77
N ALA A 913 19.34 -23.51 -10.67
CA ALA A 913 20.41 -22.93 -11.51
C ALA A 913 20.12 -23.11 -13.01
N ARG A 914 19.69 -24.30 -13.43
CA ARG A 914 19.32 -24.57 -14.84
C ARG A 914 18.14 -23.71 -15.30
N THR A 915 17.18 -23.49 -14.40
CA THR A 915 15.98 -22.69 -14.68
C THR A 915 16.31 -21.21 -14.80
N ALA A 916 17.22 -20.68 -13.97
CA ALA A 916 17.74 -19.32 -14.11
C ALA A 916 18.50 -19.16 -15.44
N LEU A 917 19.38 -20.11 -15.78
CA LEU A 917 20.11 -20.12 -17.05
C LEU A 917 19.19 -20.15 -18.28
N ASP A 918 18.16 -21.00 -18.27
CA ASP A 918 17.18 -21.11 -19.36
C ASP A 918 16.36 -19.81 -19.53
N LEU A 919 16.04 -19.11 -18.44
CA LEU A 919 15.40 -17.80 -18.47
C LEU A 919 16.31 -16.73 -19.10
N VAL A 920 17.61 -16.73 -18.77
CA VAL A 920 18.59 -15.83 -19.41
C VAL A 920 18.75 -16.17 -20.89
N LYS A 921 18.86 -17.44 -21.27
CA LYS A 921 18.88 -17.88 -22.68
C LYS A 921 17.66 -17.36 -23.45
N GLN A 922 16.45 -17.50 -22.91
CA GLN A 922 15.26 -16.93 -23.54
C GLN A 922 15.30 -15.39 -23.58
N LYS A 923 15.77 -14.71 -22.54
CA LYS A 923 15.94 -13.25 -22.54
C LYS A 923 16.92 -12.79 -23.63
N CYS A 924 18.02 -13.51 -23.87
CA CYS A 924 18.95 -13.24 -24.96
C CYS A 924 18.30 -13.42 -26.34
N GLU A 925 17.55 -14.50 -26.56
CA GLU A 925 16.89 -14.74 -27.85
C GLU A 925 15.70 -13.79 -28.12
N LYS A 926 14.97 -13.36 -27.08
CA LYS A 926 13.79 -12.50 -27.21
C LYS A 926 14.06 -11.00 -27.13
N GLY A 927 15.13 -10.59 -26.44
CA GLY A 927 15.58 -9.22 -26.28
C GLY A 927 15.17 -8.53 -24.96
N PRO A 928 15.72 -7.33 -24.67
CA PRO A 928 15.70 -6.75 -23.32
C PRO A 928 14.30 -6.44 -22.77
N SER A 929 13.38 -6.03 -23.65
CA SER A 929 11.99 -5.71 -23.29
C SER A 929 11.13 -6.96 -23.06
N TRP A 930 11.63 -8.17 -23.35
CA TRP A 930 10.87 -9.40 -23.13
C TRP A 930 10.75 -9.72 -21.64
N GLY A 931 9.56 -10.16 -21.21
CA GLY A 931 9.27 -10.46 -19.81
C GLY A 931 9.19 -9.27 -18.83
N THR A 932 9.36 -8.02 -19.28
CA THR A 932 9.16 -6.82 -18.45
C THR A 932 7.69 -6.37 -18.42
N GLY A 933 7.35 -5.42 -17.54
CA GLY A 933 5.99 -4.83 -17.49
C GLY A 933 5.55 -4.15 -18.80
N ASP A 934 6.50 -3.72 -19.61
CA ASP A 934 6.29 -3.04 -20.89
C ASP A 934 5.98 -4.00 -22.05
N THR A 935 5.96 -5.31 -21.83
CA THR A 935 5.67 -6.34 -22.85
C THR A 935 4.31 -6.20 -23.55
N ASN A 936 3.34 -5.53 -22.91
CA ASN A 936 2.04 -5.19 -23.48
C ASN A 936 1.91 -3.69 -23.83
N ALA A 937 3.05 -3.00 -23.95
CA ALA A 937 3.12 -1.59 -24.24
C ALA A 937 4.04 -1.32 -25.44
N GLU A 938 3.85 -0.16 -26.05
CA GLU A 938 4.53 0.25 -27.28
C GLU A 938 4.65 1.77 -27.35
N SER A 939 5.62 2.26 -28.13
CA SER A 939 5.76 3.70 -28.34
C SER A 939 4.50 4.30 -28.98
N ILE A 940 4.06 5.46 -28.49
CA ILE A 940 2.99 6.24 -29.09
C ILE A 940 3.29 6.57 -30.56
N PHE A 941 4.58 6.77 -30.90
CA PHE A 941 5.03 6.98 -32.28
C PHE A 941 4.77 5.75 -33.15
N LYS A 942 5.12 4.55 -32.67
CA LYS A 942 4.85 3.28 -33.35
C LYS A 942 3.35 3.03 -33.52
N ARG A 943 2.50 3.52 -32.61
CA ARG A 943 1.04 3.38 -32.69
C ARG A 943 0.41 4.37 -33.68
N ILE A 944 0.80 5.64 -33.63
CA ILE A 944 0.38 6.67 -34.59
C ILE A 944 0.84 6.32 -36.01
N GLY A 945 2.07 5.79 -36.15
CA GLY A 945 2.66 5.35 -37.42
C GLY A 945 1.92 4.23 -38.16
N ARG A 946 0.94 3.57 -37.53
CA ARG A 946 0.07 2.56 -38.19
C ARG A 946 -1.23 3.14 -38.73
N THR A 947 -1.51 4.41 -38.43
CA THR A 947 -2.75 5.08 -38.84
C THR A 947 -2.56 5.75 -40.19
N LEU A 948 -3.46 5.48 -41.14
CA LEU A 948 -3.51 6.17 -42.42
C LEU A 948 -3.98 7.62 -42.26
N ARG A 949 -3.39 8.53 -43.04
CA ARG A 949 -3.80 9.93 -43.10
C ARG A 949 -5.22 10.08 -43.67
N PRO A 950 -6.08 10.92 -43.07
CA PRO A 950 -7.37 11.24 -43.67
C PRO A 950 -7.20 11.87 -45.06
N LYS A 951 -7.97 11.39 -46.04
CA LYS A 951 -8.08 11.93 -47.41
C LYS A 951 -6.84 11.79 -48.33
N THR A 952 -5.74 11.16 -47.91
CA THR A 952 -4.67 10.71 -48.82
C THR A 952 -4.64 9.19 -48.91
N ASN A 953 -4.58 8.65 -50.13
CA ASN A 953 -5.09 7.30 -50.39
C ASN A 953 -4.06 6.15 -50.18
N ARG A 954 -3.00 6.37 -49.39
CA ARG A 954 -1.95 5.35 -49.07
C ARG A 954 -0.88 5.76 -48.02
N GLU A 955 -0.85 6.99 -47.52
CA GLU A 955 0.20 7.44 -46.59
C GLU A 955 -0.15 7.18 -45.12
N TYR A 956 0.81 6.68 -44.37
CA TYR A 956 0.76 6.62 -42.90
C TYR A 956 1.11 7.96 -42.26
N ARG A 957 0.62 8.19 -41.04
CA ARG A 957 1.03 9.33 -40.22
C ARG A 957 2.47 9.18 -39.74
N ALA A 958 3.16 10.30 -39.52
CA ALA A 958 4.52 10.31 -38.97
C ALA A 958 4.61 11.11 -37.67
N GLY A 959 5.57 10.76 -36.82
CA GLY A 959 5.79 11.39 -35.52
C GLY A 959 7.21 11.92 -35.36
N ALA A 960 7.35 13.04 -34.66
CA ALA A 960 8.64 13.64 -34.28
C ALA A 960 8.81 13.70 -32.76
N VAL A 961 10.04 13.45 -32.32
CA VAL A 961 10.52 13.69 -30.95
C VAL A 961 11.56 14.81 -30.98
N ILE A 962 11.41 15.79 -30.09
CA ILE A 962 12.32 16.95 -29.98
C ILE A 962 12.64 17.13 -28.49
N ASP A 963 13.87 16.89 -28.08
CA ASP A 963 14.26 16.96 -26.67
C ASP A 963 15.73 17.35 -26.54
N TRP A 964 16.11 17.74 -25.34
CA TRP A 964 17.50 18.03 -25.01
C TRP A 964 18.36 16.77 -25.09
N GLY A 965 19.55 16.89 -25.68
CA GLY A 965 20.50 15.78 -25.83
C GLY A 965 20.18 14.84 -26.99
N GLU A 966 20.08 13.53 -26.71
CA GLU A 966 19.99 12.47 -27.72
C GLU A 966 18.60 11.76 -27.71
N PRO A 967 17.52 12.40 -28.21
CA PRO A 967 16.17 11.83 -28.17
C PRO A 967 15.97 10.58 -29.02
N ASN A 968 16.95 10.22 -29.85
CA ASN A 968 16.95 8.95 -30.58
C ASN A 968 17.17 7.75 -29.64
N ARG A 969 17.66 7.97 -28.41
CA ARG A 969 17.78 6.95 -27.36
C ARG A 969 16.44 6.80 -26.61
N GLY A 970 16.17 5.59 -26.11
CA GLY A 970 14.95 5.31 -25.33
C GLY A 970 13.64 5.48 -26.11
N HIS A 971 12.69 6.24 -25.55
CA HIS A 971 11.30 6.33 -26.03
C HIS A 971 11.14 6.95 -27.43
N GLY A 972 12.08 7.82 -27.84
CA GLY A 972 12.05 8.50 -29.13
C GLY A 972 12.60 7.69 -30.31
N ASN A 973 13.25 6.55 -30.08
CA ASN A 973 13.82 5.72 -31.14
C ASN A 973 12.78 5.28 -32.20
N GLN A 974 11.51 5.13 -31.83
CA GLN A 974 10.44 4.73 -32.75
C GLN A 974 9.73 5.91 -33.45
N ALA A 975 10.23 7.15 -33.28
CA ALA A 975 9.80 8.31 -34.05
C ALA A 975 10.43 8.33 -35.46
N SER A 976 9.72 8.91 -36.42
CA SER A 976 10.17 9.07 -37.82
C SER A 976 11.25 10.15 -37.95
N VAL A 977 11.15 11.18 -37.09
CA VAL A 977 12.07 12.31 -36.97
C VAL A 977 12.49 12.42 -35.50
N SER A 978 13.77 12.65 -35.24
CA SER A 978 14.33 12.84 -33.91
C SER A 978 15.35 13.98 -33.95
N ILE A 979 15.11 15.05 -33.20
CA ILE A 979 15.96 16.25 -33.19
C ILE A 979 16.45 16.52 -31.77
N GLY A 980 17.77 16.44 -31.57
CA GLY A 980 18.43 16.77 -30.31
C GLY A 980 18.73 18.26 -30.19
N CYS A 981 18.42 18.85 -29.04
CA CYS A 981 18.57 20.28 -28.76
C CYS A 981 19.47 20.54 -27.54
N LYS A 982 19.90 21.80 -27.37
CA LYS A 982 20.76 22.30 -26.28
C LYS A 982 20.19 23.53 -25.56
N SER A 983 19.06 24.06 -26.02
CA SER A 983 18.34 25.21 -25.44
C SER A 983 16.84 25.07 -25.71
N ASP A 984 16.02 25.81 -24.96
CA ASP A 984 14.58 25.86 -25.22
C ASP A 984 14.26 26.61 -26.52
N ASP A 985 15.11 27.55 -26.95
CA ASP A 985 15.03 28.17 -28.28
C ASP A 985 15.21 27.16 -29.42
N GLU A 986 16.24 26.30 -29.35
CA GLU A 986 16.47 25.25 -30.34
C GLU A 986 15.30 24.26 -30.42
N VAL A 987 14.64 23.97 -29.28
CA VAL A 987 13.42 23.14 -29.26
C VAL A 987 12.28 23.83 -30.00
N VAL A 988 12.05 25.13 -29.80
CA VAL A 988 11.00 25.89 -30.49
C VAL A 988 11.27 25.99 -32.00
N ASP A 989 12.50 26.28 -32.39
CA ASP A 989 12.88 26.40 -33.81
C ASP A 989 12.85 25.03 -34.52
N ALA A 990 13.16 23.94 -33.82
CA ALA A 990 12.95 22.58 -34.31
C ALA A 990 11.46 22.23 -34.47
N ILE A 991 10.58 22.64 -33.54
CA ILE A 991 9.12 22.46 -33.67
C ILE A 991 8.62 23.19 -34.93
N ASP A 992 9.00 24.45 -35.13
CA ASP A 992 8.62 25.25 -36.30
C ASP A 992 9.11 24.60 -37.62
N THR A 993 10.37 24.14 -37.65
CA THR A 993 10.95 23.40 -38.79
C THR A 993 10.16 22.14 -39.13
N VAL A 994 9.76 21.36 -38.11
CA VAL A 994 8.92 20.16 -38.25
C VAL A 994 7.50 20.52 -38.70
N LEU A 995 6.91 21.60 -38.18
CA LEU A 995 5.56 22.05 -38.53
C LEU A 995 5.46 22.57 -39.96
N LYS A 996 6.50 23.28 -40.44
CA LYS A 996 6.70 23.69 -41.85
C LYS A 996 6.96 22.51 -42.79
N GLY A 997 7.27 21.33 -42.26
CA GLY A 997 7.54 20.13 -43.04
C GLY A 997 8.90 20.15 -43.73
N LEU A 998 9.89 20.82 -43.13
CA LEU A 998 11.28 20.88 -43.61
C LEU A 998 12.19 19.84 -42.94
N ALA A 999 11.67 19.14 -41.93
CA ALA A 999 12.44 18.16 -41.16
C ALA A 999 12.80 16.91 -41.97
N VAL A 1000 14.04 16.46 -41.79
CA VAL A 1000 14.60 15.28 -42.44
C VAL A 1000 14.42 14.07 -41.52
N GLY A 1001 13.92 12.96 -42.08
CA GLY A 1001 13.77 11.68 -41.39
C GLY A 1001 15.07 10.90 -41.30
N LYS A 1002 15.03 9.77 -40.59
CA LYS A 1002 16.19 8.86 -40.42
C LYS A 1002 16.74 8.29 -41.74
N ASP A 1003 15.99 8.35 -42.83
CA ASP A 1003 16.34 7.90 -44.17
C ASP A 1003 16.91 9.01 -45.08
N GLY A 1004 17.10 10.22 -44.55
CA GLY A 1004 17.56 11.37 -45.32
C GLY A 1004 16.48 12.06 -46.17
N THR A 1005 15.22 11.63 -46.10
CA THR A 1005 14.11 12.23 -46.85
C THR A 1005 13.32 13.23 -46.02
N THR A 1006 12.65 14.19 -46.65
CA THR A 1006 11.79 15.16 -45.94
C THR A 1006 10.50 14.49 -45.48
N VAL A 1007 10.26 14.45 -44.17
CA VAL A 1007 9.10 13.79 -43.57
C VAL A 1007 8.05 14.82 -43.15
N LYS A 1008 6.87 14.78 -43.77
CA LYS A 1008 5.69 15.48 -43.25
C LYS A 1008 5.29 14.84 -41.91
N VAL A 1009 5.23 15.62 -40.83
CA VAL A 1009 4.89 15.12 -39.48
C VAL A 1009 3.46 15.50 -39.08
N ASP A 1010 2.78 14.55 -38.43
CA ASP A 1010 1.40 14.66 -37.90
C ASP A 1010 1.37 14.81 -36.36
N PHE A 1011 2.32 14.19 -35.65
CA PHE A 1011 2.42 14.23 -34.19
C PHE A 1011 3.79 14.74 -33.76
N VAL A 1012 3.84 15.78 -32.93
CA VAL A 1012 5.09 16.27 -32.33
C VAL A 1012 5.01 16.10 -30.82
N TRP A 1013 6.02 15.49 -30.23
CA TRP A 1013 6.28 15.57 -28.80
C TRP A 1013 7.57 16.35 -28.58
N ALA A 1014 7.52 17.36 -27.73
CA ALA A 1014 8.66 18.20 -27.40
C ALA A 1014 8.72 18.51 -25.90
N ARG A 1015 9.91 18.85 -25.38
CA ARG A 1015 10.11 19.24 -23.98
C ARG A 1015 10.99 20.49 -23.85
N LEU A 1016 10.48 21.47 -23.11
CA LEU A 1016 11.25 22.62 -22.60
C LEU A 1016 11.85 22.25 -21.24
N ARG A 1017 13.03 22.77 -20.88
CA ARG A 1017 13.78 22.37 -19.66
C ARG A 1017 14.37 23.53 -18.85
N GLU A 1018 14.41 24.75 -19.36
CA GLU A 1018 15.07 25.85 -18.65
C GLU A 1018 14.28 26.28 -17.39
N LEU A 1019 12.96 26.03 -17.34
CA LEU A 1019 12.14 26.28 -16.16
C LEU A 1019 12.37 25.24 -15.04
N GLU A 1020 12.54 23.95 -15.36
CA GLU A 1020 12.90 22.96 -14.33
C GLU A 1020 14.34 23.18 -13.82
N LEU A 1021 15.24 23.69 -14.66
CA LEU A 1021 16.58 24.08 -14.25
C LEU A 1021 16.58 25.28 -13.30
N ALA A 1022 15.84 26.35 -13.64
CA ALA A 1022 15.65 27.54 -12.81
C ALA A 1022 15.06 27.28 -11.42
N ARG A 1023 14.44 26.11 -11.22
CA ARG A 1023 13.82 25.71 -9.96
C ARG A 1023 14.58 24.63 -9.17
N GLY A 1024 15.76 24.21 -9.66
CA GLY A 1024 16.50 23.09 -9.06
C GLY A 1024 15.74 21.75 -9.18
N TRP A 1025 14.84 21.59 -10.16
CA TRP A 1025 14.10 20.35 -10.39
C TRP A 1025 14.86 19.35 -11.28
N TRP A 1026 15.85 19.82 -12.04
CA TRP A 1026 16.78 18.99 -12.82
C TRP A 1026 17.88 18.44 -11.90
N ASP A 1027 17.79 17.13 -11.60
CA ASP A 1027 18.66 16.37 -10.69
C ASP A 1027 20.01 15.95 -11.30
N ASP A 1028 20.92 15.48 -10.44
CA ASP A 1028 22.29 15.09 -10.80
C ASP A 1028 22.39 14.14 -12.01
N ALA A 1029 23.36 14.44 -12.86
CA ALA A 1029 23.55 13.74 -14.11
C ALA A 1029 24.08 12.31 -13.92
N LYS A 1030 23.34 11.35 -14.48
CA LYS A 1030 23.75 9.93 -14.51
C LYS A 1030 25.01 9.65 -15.34
N THR A 1031 25.44 10.61 -16.14
CA THR A 1031 26.53 10.53 -17.11
C THR A 1031 27.16 11.91 -17.31
N ALA A 1032 28.48 11.97 -17.54
CA ALA A 1032 29.23 13.23 -17.57
C ALA A 1032 28.81 14.20 -18.71
N ASP A 1033 28.25 13.68 -19.80
CA ASP A 1033 27.69 14.47 -20.91
C ASP A 1033 26.42 15.25 -20.48
N VAL A 1034 25.57 14.64 -19.65
CA VAL A 1034 24.38 15.29 -19.11
C VAL A 1034 24.75 16.36 -18.07
N GLU A 1035 25.82 16.17 -17.30
CA GLU A 1035 26.29 17.19 -16.33
C GLU A 1035 26.87 18.40 -17.07
N THR A 1036 27.71 18.15 -18.07
CA THR A 1036 28.27 19.21 -18.92
C THR A 1036 27.16 20.05 -19.57
N MET A 1037 26.07 19.40 -19.99
CA MET A 1037 24.88 20.07 -20.53
C MET A 1037 24.12 20.90 -19.48
N ARG A 1038 23.93 20.37 -18.26
CA ARG A 1038 23.31 21.08 -17.12
C ARG A 1038 24.11 22.34 -16.77
N GLN A 1039 25.43 22.21 -16.58
CA GLN A 1039 26.33 23.32 -16.24
C GLN A 1039 26.35 24.40 -17.33
N THR A 1040 26.46 24.01 -18.60
CA THR A 1040 26.39 24.94 -19.74
C THR A 1040 25.06 25.70 -19.78
N ALA A 1041 23.95 25.03 -19.45
CA ALA A 1041 22.64 25.66 -19.37
C ALA A 1041 22.51 26.61 -18.18
N MET A 1042 23.01 26.24 -16.99
CA MET A 1042 23.02 27.10 -15.80
C MET A 1042 23.80 28.40 -16.04
N GLN A 1043 24.97 28.32 -16.67
CA GLN A 1043 25.74 29.49 -17.08
C GLN A 1043 24.94 30.39 -18.04
N ARG A 1044 24.29 29.79 -19.06
CA ARG A 1044 23.48 30.53 -20.05
C ARG A 1044 22.31 31.30 -19.43
N ILE A 1045 21.64 30.72 -18.43
CA ILE A 1045 20.49 31.36 -17.77
C ILE A 1045 20.87 32.20 -16.54
N GLY A 1046 22.17 32.40 -16.27
CA GLY A 1046 22.69 33.31 -15.25
C GLY A 1046 22.75 32.77 -13.82
N LEU A 1047 22.72 31.45 -13.64
CA LEU A 1047 22.69 30.79 -12.32
C LEU A 1047 24.07 30.44 -11.75
N SER A 1048 25.16 30.67 -12.47
CA SER A 1048 26.51 30.42 -11.95
C SER A 1048 26.97 31.53 -10.99
N ARG A 1049 26.94 31.25 -9.68
CA ARG A 1049 27.71 31.97 -8.65
C ARG A 1049 28.70 30.99 -8.03
N GLU A 1050 29.93 31.45 -7.79
CA GLU A 1050 31.05 30.59 -7.36
C GLU A 1050 30.92 30.06 -5.91
N ASP A 1051 29.94 30.53 -5.13
CA ASP A 1051 29.77 30.27 -3.68
C ASP A 1051 28.34 29.86 -3.26
N THR A 1052 27.49 29.33 -4.16
CA THR A 1052 26.10 28.94 -3.79
C THR A 1052 25.78 27.46 -3.99
N ASP A 1053 25.03 26.93 -3.03
CA ASP A 1053 24.51 25.56 -2.96
C ASP A 1053 23.84 25.11 -4.28
N VAL A 1054 24.13 23.89 -4.73
CA VAL A 1054 23.86 23.42 -6.12
C VAL A 1054 22.36 23.19 -6.40
N ASP A 1055 21.53 23.26 -5.35
CA ASP A 1055 20.07 23.08 -5.36
C ASP A 1055 19.26 24.39 -5.19
N ALA A 1056 19.90 25.57 -5.27
CA ALA A 1056 19.24 26.86 -5.07
C ALA A 1056 18.15 27.17 -6.14
N GLU A 1057 16.89 27.29 -5.72
CA GLU A 1057 15.73 27.69 -6.55
C GLU A 1057 15.58 29.21 -6.65
N LEU A 1058 15.33 29.72 -7.88
CA LEU A 1058 14.87 31.10 -8.08
C LEU A 1058 13.49 31.32 -7.47
N LYS A 1059 13.29 32.48 -6.83
CA LYS A 1059 12.03 32.86 -6.18
C LYS A 1059 11.62 34.29 -6.55
N GLY A 1060 10.33 34.62 -6.41
CA GLY A 1060 9.83 35.97 -6.63
C GLY A 1060 10.09 36.47 -8.06
N PRO A 1061 10.58 37.71 -8.26
CA PRO A 1061 10.77 38.30 -9.59
C PRO A 1061 11.68 37.50 -10.52
N GLU A 1062 12.76 36.90 -10.02
CA GLU A 1062 13.70 36.11 -10.84
C GLU A 1062 13.03 34.83 -11.40
N LEU A 1063 12.13 34.23 -10.61
CA LEU A 1063 11.27 33.14 -11.08
C LEU A 1063 10.19 33.65 -12.05
N GLY A 1064 9.66 34.84 -11.82
CA GLY A 1064 8.74 35.53 -12.73
C GLY A 1064 9.35 35.74 -14.13
N ASP A 1065 10.61 36.16 -14.21
CA ASP A 1065 11.35 36.28 -15.47
C ASP A 1065 11.57 34.93 -16.16
N ALA A 1066 11.93 33.89 -15.41
CA ALA A 1066 12.05 32.53 -15.96
C ALA A 1066 10.71 32.03 -16.54
N VAL A 1067 9.61 32.17 -15.80
CA VAL A 1067 8.26 31.86 -16.27
C VAL A 1067 7.89 32.69 -17.51
N SER A 1068 8.20 33.99 -17.51
CA SER A 1068 7.95 34.89 -18.65
C SER A 1068 8.69 34.44 -19.91
N ARG A 1069 9.95 33.99 -19.80
CA ARG A 1069 10.69 33.37 -20.93
C ARG A 1069 9.98 32.11 -21.42
N THR A 1070 9.62 31.19 -20.53
CA THR A 1070 8.93 29.94 -20.91
C THR A 1070 7.56 30.19 -21.55
N VAL A 1071 6.78 31.16 -21.06
CA VAL A 1071 5.48 31.55 -21.65
C VAL A 1071 5.66 32.17 -23.04
N LYS A 1072 6.73 32.94 -23.28
CA LYS A 1072 7.09 33.43 -24.63
C LYS A 1072 7.44 32.27 -25.58
N GLN A 1073 8.11 31.22 -25.12
CA GLN A 1073 8.38 30.03 -25.93
C GLN A 1073 7.07 29.28 -26.29
N ILE A 1074 6.14 29.14 -25.33
CA ILE A 1074 4.81 28.57 -25.59
C ILE A 1074 4.04 29.43 -26.64
N ALA A 1075 4.14 30.76 -26.55
CA ALA A 1075 3.53 31.68 -27.52
C ALA A 1075 4.12 31.53 -28.93
N ARG A 1076 5.45 31.48 -29.08
CA ARG A 1076 6.11 31.19 -30.38
C ARG A 1076 5.64 29.87 -30.98
N VAL A 1077 5.55 28.81 -30.17
CA VAL A 1077 5.00 27.53 -30.62
C VAL A 1077 3.56 27.69 -31.09
N TYR A 1078 2.69 28.34 -30.32
CA TYR A 1078 1.28 28.57 -30.68
C TYR A 1078 1.11 29.39 -31.97
N GLU A 1079 1.95 30.40 -32.19
CA GLU A 1079 1.96 31.22 -33.40
C GLU A 1079 2.40 30.45 -34.65
N SER A 1080 3.37 29.52 -34.51
CA SER A 1080 3.82 28.65 -35.61
C SER A 1080 2.82 27.56 -36.02
N LEU A 1081 1.76 27.31 -35.23
CA LEU A 1081 0.81 26.23 -35.50
C LEU A 1081 0.02 26.45 -36.79
N PRO A 1082 0.04 25.49 -37.73
CA PRO A 1082 -0.90 25.49 -38.86
C PRO A 1082 -2.34 25.37 -38.37
N ARG A 1083 -3.29 25.90 -39.14
CA ARG A 1083 -4.73 25.76 -38.86
C ARG A 1083 -5.15 24.30 -38.71
N CYS A 1084 -6.12 24.06 -37.83
CA CYS A 1084 -6.61 22.75 -37.39
C CYS A 1084 -5.52 21.89 -36.73
N THR A 1085 -4.63 22.51 -35.95
CA THR A 1085 -3.64 21.83 -35.10
C THR A 1085 -4.04 21.95 -33.64
N ALA A 1086 -4.10 20.84 -32.92
CA ALA A 1086 -4.28 20.87 -31.47
C ALA A 1086 -2.94 21.03 -30.75
N LEU A 1087 -2.89 21.91 -29.76
CA LEU A 1087 -1.75 22.09 -28.85
C LEU A 1087 -2.15 21.63 -27.46
N ILE A 1088 -1.34 20.75 -26.87
CA ILE A 1088 -1.49 20.26 -25.50
C ILE A 1088 -0.18 20.57 -24.77
N VAL A 1089 -0.22 21.53 -23.86
CA VAL A 1089 0.92 21.87 -22.99
C VAL A 1089 0.69 21.24 -21.62
N TYR A 1090 1.70 20.62 -21.00
CA TYR A 1090 1.56 20.00 -19.69
C TYR A 1090 2.89 19.94 -18.92
N SER A 1091 2.87 20.07 -17.59
CA SER A 1091 4.12 20.03 -16.80
C SER A 1091 4.63 18.62 -16.48
N GLY A 1092 3.73 17.64 -16.49
CA GLY A 1092 4.01 16.25 -16.10
C GLY A 1092 3.90 16.07 -14.59
N THR A 1093 4.74 16.73 -13.80
CA THR A 1093 4.77 16.67 -12.33
C THR A 1093 4.85 18.06 -11.71
N GLY A 1094 4.49 18.14 -10.44
CA GLY A 1094 4.87 19.23 -9.52
C GLY A 1094 6.25 18.95 -8.89
N ASP A 1095 6.56 19.64 -7.79
CA ASP A 1095 7.90 19.69 -7.20
C ASP A 1095 8.47 18.33 -6.74
N PRO A 1096 9.55 17.82 -7.37
CA PRO A 1096 10.16 16.55 -7.00
C PRO A 1096 11.23 16.65 -5.91
N ARG A 1097 11.65 17.84 -5.48
CA ARG A 1097 12.82 18.04 -4.59
C ARG A 1097 12.64 17.36 -3.24
N GLU A 1098 11.49 17.53 -2.59
CA GLU A 1098 11.23 16.91 -1.28
C GLU A 1098 11.14 15.38 -1.39
N ILE A 1099 10.68 14.82 -2.52
CA ILE A 1099 10.75 13.38 -2.77
C ILE A 1099 12.21 12.93 -2.85
N ARG A 1100 13.05 13.65 -3.60
CA ARG A 1100 14.49 13.33 -3.72
C ARG A 1100 15.19 13.39 -2.37
N ARG A 1101 14.99 14.47 -1.60
CA ARG A 1101 15.54 14.62 -0.24
C ARG A 1101 15.14 13.45 0.66
N LEU A 1102 13.85 13.10 0.69
CA LEU A 1102 13.35 12.00 1.50
C LEU A 1102 13.79 10.61 0.99
N GLN A 1103 13.98 10.43 -0.32
CA GLN A 1103 14.52 9.18 -0.88
C GLN A 1103 16.01 9.01 -0.58
N ALA A 1104 16.82 10.07 -0.69
CA ALA A 1104 18.22 10.07 -0.28
C ALA A 1104 18.35 9.79 1.23
N MET A 1105 17.49 10.41 2.03
CA MET A 1105 17.38 10.18 3.47
C MET A 1105 16.97 8.72 3.79
N GLN A 1106 16.02 8.13 3.04
CA GLN A 1106 15.68 6.71 3.16
C GLN A 1106 16.87 5.80 2.82
N GLN A 1107 17.62 6.11 1.76
CA GLN A 1107 18.81 5.35 1.37
C GLN A 1107 19.92 5.49 2.42
N GLN A 1108 20.10 6.66 3.03
CA GLN A 1108 21.03 6.86 4.16
C GLN A 1108 20.61 6.03 5.38
N TYR A 1109 19.35 6.10 5.80
CA TYR A 1109 18.85 5.22 6.87
C TYR A 1109 19.10 3.75 6.57
N ARG A 1110 18.77 3.25 5.36
CA ARG A 1110 18.99 1.83 5.02
C ARG A 1110 20.47 1.45 5.08
N ARG A 1111 21.38 2.33 4.62
CA ARG A 1111 22.83 2.13 4.72
C ARG A 1111 23.31 2.07 6.17
N GLU A 1112 22.83 2.98 7.02
CA GLU A 1112 23.27 3.03 8.42
C GLU A 1112 22.63 1.96 9.30
N TYR A 1113 21.35 1.63 9.10
CA TYR A 1113 20.63 0.60 9.87
C TYR A 1113 21.24 -0.80 9.69
N GLN A 1114 21.97 -1.04 8.61
CA GLN A 1114 22.71 -2.29 8.38
C GLN A 1114 24.00 -2.40 9.23
N THR A 1115 24.59 -1.29 9.68
CA THR A 1115 25.90 -1.28 10.37
C THR A 1115 25.90 -0.62 11.75
N LYS A 1116 24.88 0.18 12.09
CA LYS A 1116 24.78 0.96 13.33
C LYS A 1116 23.49 0.65 14.09
N ASN A 1117 23.59 0.65 15.42
CA ASN A 1117 22.42 0.60 16.31
C ASN A 1117 21.54 1.85 16.14
N TRP A 1118 20.25 1.71 16.44
CA TRP A 1118 19.21 2.75 16.25
C TRP A 1118 19.58 4.14 16.78
N ASP A 1119 20.25 4.20 17.93
CA ASP A 1119 20.61 5.48 18.57
C ASP A 1119 21.78 6.20 17.90
N ASN A 1120 22.60 5.46 17.12
CA ASN A 1120 23.77 5.96 16.40
C ASN A 1120 23.49 6.26 14.92
N LEU A 1121 22.22 6.19 14.49
CA LEU A 1121 21.80 6.59 13.14
C LEU A 1121 21.80 8.11 13.02
N SER A 1122 22.52 8.64 12.02
CA SER A 1122 22.45 10.07 11.66
C SER A 1122 21.08 10.45 11.09
N VAL A 1123 20.40 9.47 10.52
CA VAL A 1123 19.05 9.60 9.96
C VAL A 1123 18.17 8.47 10.48
N LYS A 1124 17.08 8.81 11.17
CA LYS A 1124 16.05 7.86 11.60
C LYS A 1124 14.92 7.84 10.57
N TRP A 1125 14.43 6.65 10.21
CA TRP A 1125 13.34 6.48 9.26
C TRP A 1125 12.15 5.80 9.94
N THR A 1126 11.20 6.62 10.37
CA THR A 1126 10.00 6.24 11.13
C THR A 1126 8.74 6.40 10.28
N ASP A 1127 7.58 6.20 10.88
CA ASP A 1127 6.29 6.51 10.24
C ASP A 1127 6.17 7.99 9.85
N THR A 1128 6.87 8.91 10.51
CA THR A 1128 6.92 10.34 10.16
C THR A 1128 7.53 10.53 8.76
N GLU A 1129 8.69 9.92 8.49
CA GLU A 1129 9.40 10.04 7.22
C GLU A 1129 8.66 9.30 6.10
N ILE A 1130 8.00 8.17 6.41
CA ILE A 1130 7.12 7.45 5.49
C ILE A 1130 5.91 8.33 5.10
N GLN A 1131 5.29 9.00 6.07
CA GLN A 1131 4.17 9.92 5.82
C GLN A 1131 4.62 11.17 5.06
N ALA A 1132 5.77 11.74 5.40
CA ALA A 1132 6.37 12.85 4.67
C ALA A 1132 6.64 12.48 3.20
N LEU A 1133 7.22 11.30 2.94
CA LEU A 1133 7.49 10.81 1.58
C LEU A 1133 6.19 10.60 0.82
N SER A 1134 5.15 10.05 1.47
CA SER A 1134 3.83 9.90 0.87
C SER A 1134 3.17 11.26 0.57
N LYS A 1135 3.30 12.27 1.45
CA LYS A 1135 2.77 13.62 1.24
C LYS A 1135 3.51 14.33 0.09
N ALA A 1136 4.84 14.23 0.05
CA ALA A 1136 5.66 14.74 -1.04
C ALA A 1136 5.30 14.05 -2.37
N CYS A 1137 5.14 12.72 -2.37
CA CYS A 1137 4.66 11.96 -3.53
C CYS A 1137 3.23 12.35 -3.95
N GLN A 1138 2.35 12.79 -3.04
CA GLN A 1138 1.04 13.30 -3.43
C GLN A 1138 1.12 14.71 -4.03
N ALA A 1139 1.95 15.59 -3.46
CA ALA A 1139 2.17 16.95 -3.95
C ALA A 1139 2.80 16.98 -5.34
N ALA A 1140 3.93 16.29 -5.54
CA ALA A 1140 4.64 16.25 -6.83
C ALA A 1140 3.85 15.56 -7.96
N ARG A 1141 2.77 14.85 -7.62
CA ARG A 1141 1.85 14.30 -8.65
C ARG A 1141 0.90 15.34 -9.22
N ASN A 1142 0.69 16.47 -8.56
CA ASN A 1142 -0.19 17.51 -9.05
C ASN A 1142 0.58 18.39 -10.06
N GLY A 1143 0.26 18.20 -11.34
CA GLY A 1143 0.79 19.01 -12.43
C GLY A 1143 -0.30 19.90 -13.02
N VAL A 1144 0.05 20.62 -14.08
CA VAL A 1144 -0.84 21.55 -14.77
C VAL A 1144 -0.80 21.31 -16.28
N GLY A 1145 -1.88 21.64 -16.99
CA GLY A 1145 -1.87 21.65 -18.45
C GLY A 1145 -2.93 22.50 -19.11
N PHE A 1146 -2.79 22.65 -20.43
CA PHE A 1146 -3.51 23.60 -21.28
C PHE A 1146 -3.80 22.93 -22.61
N ILE A 1147 -4.97 23.20 -23.18
CA ILE A 1147 -5.45 22.55 -24.40
C ILE A 1147 -6.13 23.61 -25.27
N THR A 1148 -5.75 23.69 -26.54
CA THR A 1148 -6.34 24.61 -27.52
C THR A 1148 -6.26 24.03 -28.94
N VAL A 1149 -6.98 24.62 -29.89
CA VAL A 1149 -6.91 24.30 -31.32
C VAL A 1149 -6.75 25.60 -32.11
N ARG A 1150 -5.71 25.69 -32.94
CA ARG A 1150 -5.44 26.84 -33.81
C ARG A 1150 -6.21 26.75 -35.13
#